data_AF-A0AAJ6CI62-F1
#
_entry.id   AF-A0AAJ6CI62-F1
#
_cell.length_a   1.000
_cell.length_b   1.000
_cell.length_c   1.000
_cell.angle_alpha   90.00
_cell.angle_beta   90.00
_cell.angle_gamma   90.00
#
_symmetry.space_group_name_H-M   'P 1'
#
loop_
_entity.id
_entity.type
_entity.pdbx_description
1 polymer ?
#
loop_
_entity_poly.entity_id
_entity_poly.type
_entity_poly.pdbx_seq_one_letter_code
_entity_poly.pdbx_strand_id
1 'polypeptide(L)'
;MHRTVSFLGRSSRIYSSPLSQYLPKVVEPCRVQVSLTHPILSFAVPLFVHRWAMQIYDTLALPSSDALSINPELYALAGDSVQAESPDSHTPQSLAESWDGLLLAAPKKKVSHSRKAMRSANKGLKDQITLSSDTLTRFISAEPAPILCAVPAQSQSIQKGNWGTSDSKYVPSLTEGLIGTTTKLPVTRDVAESILELLLGESPNTSKDDIDAAIYQILDNKHAAPSAIRKLAAHILQRSRSPDRDSVSGRLYALAYRRGDDDAGYSWATMIYEGLIHRGKSVEDRLDEALTLYAKLARRGHPQALFGMGRILLEQVRLAPSTISTRFPRIQQLWERAGRNGMPDAWYELGRVFQDEQLEIFDMQQAQHCFEQGARAGSISCSYALGVLHGTRSDKLIAQGNTKEAHHAILLSNRYFLQAAQRGHAPSLYNMGLRYLFVNDAQSTLSEEQQREAHTKRWGVAPDDRSAREWFAAASKKNFLPAIMNYGRMVLERRGVATANRHASSSDSELADAETIYRNALGLIKAMQNQNLAQASHSKSNTPATHSDSAVLNHMMQEAQHSLNRIAKLRESDSSHSSDSKSNGPQSQSPSSAWRHIGPAPALLKFWSTTVGRDKSSRTVQYLSRFLAWYTLSQGAPKETVARWSSIKSNIGLSRKLFRIGKFLEHFQAALKATSTADPVLKVTAVGRQLGYAFYLILDALQWMQGAKAVRFEKETAQKISKNAARFWLIGLSFSLVSGVYKSYQLSQRTQLAQRPRATAEKEAERRVELHQIVADTKAVRLQMLQDACDIVNPGTSTGFFNFHDGVIGAAGTLSSLLGARSQWIKVNGSPKK
;
A
#
# COMPACT_ATOMS: atom_id res chain seq x y z
N MET A 1 30.45 69.90 -22.00
CA MET A 1 29.36 69.91 -23.00
C MET A 1 29.62 68.80 -24.01
N HIS A 2 28.56 68.09 -24.40
CA HIS A 2 28.38 67.23 -25.58
C HIS A 2 29.57 66.52 -26.27
N ARG A 3 29.33 65.21 -26.50
CA ARG A 3 29.48 64.43 -27.76
C ARG A 3 30.77 63.60 -28.02
N THR A 4 30.57 62.28 -27.87
CA THR A 4 30.83 61.16 -28.83
C THR A 4 32.24 60.62 -29.14
N VAL A 5 32.39 59.32 -28.83
CA VAL A 5 33.00 58.18 -29.57
C VAL A 5 34.52 57.98 -29.55
N SER A 6 34.88 56.68 -29.49
CA SER A 6 36.14 55.95 -29.80
C SER A 6 37.06 55.66 -28.60
N PHE A 7 37.31 54.39 -28.20
CA PHE A 7 38.00 53.22 -28.80
C PHE A 7 39.43 53.10 -28.24
N LEU A 8 39.80 51.86 -27.87
CA LEU A 8 41.13 51.36 -27.46
C LEU A 8 41.56 51.72 -26.03
N GLY A 9 42.10 50.83 -25.22
CA GLY A 9 42.55 49.46 -25.46
C GLY A 9 43.65 49.10 -24.45
N ARG A 10 43.81 47.77 -24.29
CA ARG A 10 44.92 47.03 -23.65
C ARG A 10 44.96 47.04 -22.11
N SER A 11 44.82 45.91 -21.42
CA SER A 11 45.38 44.54 -21.55
C SER A 11 46.69 44.36 -20.78
N SER A 12 46.63 43.50 -19.77
CA SER A 12 47.57 42.41 -19.50
C SER A 12 46.90 41.49 -18.46
N ARG A 13 46.30 40.35 -18.83
CA ARG A 13 46.92 39.03 -19.12
C ARG A 13 47.64 38.43 -17.91
N ILE A 14 47.61 37.13 -17.58
CA ILE A 14 46.96 35.89 -18.06
C ILE A 14 47.33 34.85 -16.97
N TYR A 15 46.45 33.90 -16.64
CA TYR A 15 46.78 32.46 -16.65
C TYR A 15 45.50 31.65 -16.91
N SER A 16 45.65 30.60 -17.71
CA SER A 16 44.68 30.00 -18.64
C SER A 16 44.21 28.60 -18.23
N SER A 17 42.92 28.30 -18.51
CA SER A 17 42.24 27.12 -19.14
C SER A 17 42.78 25.66 -18.94
N PRO A 18 42.04 24.54 -19.24
CA PRO A 18 40.98 24.38 -20.26
C PRO A 18 39.76 23.50 -19.88
N LEU A 19 38.63 23.69 -20.58
CA LEU A 19 37.79 22.61 -21.16
C LEU A 19 36.54 23.23 -21.83
N SER A 20 36.74 23.67 -23.08
CA SER A 20 35.70 24.00 -24.04
C SER A 20 35.86 23.09 -25.26
N GLN A 21 35.12 21.98 -25.30
CA GLN A 21 34.86 21.23 -26.54
C GLN A 21 33.41 20.71 -26.47
N TYR A 22 32.74 20.73 -27.62
CA TYR A 22 31.34 20.34 -27.89
C TYR A 22 30.24 21.41 -27.76
N LEU A 23 30.20 22.33 -28.73
CA LEU A 23 28.97 23.02 -29.16
C LEU A 23 28.93 23.04 -30.70
N PRO A 24 27.95 22.42 -31.37
CA PRO A 24 27.74 22.62 -32.80
C PRO A 24 26.86 23.84 -33.06
N LYS A 25 27.23 24.55 -34.13
CA LYS A 25 26.62 25.76 -34.72
C LYS A 25 25.11 25.59 -34.97
N VAL A 26 24.32 26.59 -34.59
CA VAL A 26 22.89 26.71 -34.94
C VAL A 26 22.74 27.68 -36.10
N VAL A 27 22.09 27.19 -37.17
CA VAL A 27 21.68 27.89 -38.39
C VAL A 27 20.44 28.76 -38.11
N GLU A 28 20.31 29.86 -38.85
CA GLU A 28 19.25 30.89 -38.79
C GLU A 28 17.80 30.36 -38.82
N PRO A 29 16.81 31.16 -38.32
CA PRO A 29 15.44 30.69 -38.14
C PRO A 29 14.55 30.93 -39.37
N CYS A 30 13.90 29.86 -39.85
CA CYS A 30 12.73 29.97 -40.71
C CYS A 30 11.48 30.30 -39.86
N ARG A 31 10.82 31.42 -40.20
CA ARG A 31 9.51 31.82 -39.67
C ARG A 31 8.47 30.74 -39.97
N VAL A 32 7.81 30.22 -38.94
CA VAL A 32 6.46 29.64 -39.06
C VAL A 32 5.62 30.17 -37.91
N GLN A 33 4.61 30.98 -38.27
CA GLN A 33 3.59 31.49 -37.38
C GLN A 33 2.79 30.33 -36.77
N VAL A 34 2.75 30.25 -35.44
CA VAL A 34 1.66 29.58 -34.72
C VAL A 34 1.10 30.59 -33.72
N SER A 35 -0.09 31.08 -34.06
CA SER A 35 -0.92 31.95 -33.24
C SER A 35 -1.25 31.28 -31.90
N LEU A 36 -0.72 31.81 -30.80
CA LEU A 36 -1.25 31.63 -29.45
C LEU A 36 -1.11 32.95 -28.67
N THR A 37 -2.28 33.52 -28.38
CA THR A 37 -2.53 34.71 -27.57
C THR A 37 -2.03 34.52 -26.12
N HIS A 38 -1.06 35.35 -25.69
CA HIS A 38 -0.89 36.00 -24.37
C HIS A 38 0.60 36.25 -24.02
N PRO A 39 1.11 37.50 -24.17
CA PRO A 39 2.50 37.84 -23.90
C PRO A 39 2.67 38.43 -22.49
N ILE A 40 2.66 37.59 -21.44
CA ILE A 40 3.05 38.04 -20.08
C ILE A 40 4.06 37.08 -19.42
N LEU A 41 4.13 35.82 -19.86
CA LEU A 41 4.94 34.78 -19.21
C LEU A 41 6.38 34.63 -19.73
N SER A 42 6.76 35.29 -20.84
CA SER A 42 8.04 35.00 -21.52
C SER A 42 9.25 35.84 -21.09
N PHE A 43 9.04 36.95 -20.36
CA PHE A 43 10.13 37.86 -19.95
C PHE A 43 10.33 38.00 -18.43
N ALA A 44 9.33 37.64 -17.61
CA ALA A 44 9.39 37.83 -16.15
C ALA A 44 10.19 36.72 -15.42
N VAL A 45 10.25 35.51 -15.98
CA VAL A 45 10.86 34.35 -15.31
C VAL A 45 12.40 34.42 -15.24
N PRO A 46 13.15 34.87 -16.27
CA PRO A 46 14.62 34.94 -16.21
C PRO A 46 15.13 36.03 -15.27
N LEU A 47 14.50 37.21 -15.24
CA LEU A 47 14.84 38.32 -14.32
C LEU A 47 14.52 37.97 -12.86
N PHE A 48 13.45 37.20 -12.63
CA PHE A 48 13.11 36.66 -11.31
C PHE A 48 14.19 35.69 -10.81
N VAL A 49 14.68 34.76 -11.64
CA VAL A 49 15.72 33.79 -11.26
C VAL A 49 17.07 34.48 -10.96
N HIS A 50 17.41 35.57 -11.65
CA HIS A 50 18.67 36.29 -11.40
C HIS A 50 18.65 37.09 -10.08
N ARG A 51 17.57 37.84 -9.78
CA ARG A 51 17.39 38.48 -8.45
C ARG A 51 17.28 37.44 -7.32
N TRP A 52 16.69 36.28 -7.61
CA TRP A 52 16.51 35.15 -6.69
C TRP A 52 17.84 34.44 -6.33
N ALA A 53 18.78 34.31 -7.28
CA ALA A 53 20.10 33.73 -7.03
C ALA A 53 20.97 34.61 -6.11
N MET A 54 20.91 35.94 -6.29
CA MET A 54 21.67 36.89 -5.46
C MET A 54 21.20 36.87 -4.00
N GLN A 55 19.90 36.66 -3.75
CA GLN A 55 19.37 36.67 -2.39
C GLN A 55 19.60 35.35 -1.64
N ILE A 56 19.69 34.22 -2.35
CA ILE A 56 20.15 32.94 -1.78
C ILE A 56 21.61 33.06 -1.31
N TYR A 57 22.46 33.76 -2.07
CA TYR A 57 23.84 34.06 -1.65
C TYR A 57 23.85 34.88 -0.35
N ASP A 58 23.01 35.91 -0.22
CA ASP A 58 22.89 36.70 1.01
C ASP A 58 22.29 35.93 2.20
N THR A 59 21.42 34.93 1.94
CA THR A 59 20.81 34.13 3.02
C THR A 59 21.68 32.94 3.44
N LEU A 60 22.64 32.52 2.61
CA LEU A 60 23.60 31.45 2.88
C LEU A 60 25.00 31.98 3.28
N ALA A 61 25.23 33.29 3.21
CA ALA A 61 26.40 33.93 3.77
C ALA A 61 26.39 33.75 5.30
N LEU A 62 27.18 32.79 5.78
CA LEU A 62 27.49 32.62 7.19
C LEU A 62 28.18 33.90 7.73
N PRO A 63 27.95 34.32 8.99
CA PRO A 63 28.71 35.41 9.58
C PRO A 63 30.20 35.02 9.62
N SER A 64 31.07 36.00 9.36
CA SER A 64 32.52 35.89 9.53
C SER A 64 32.90 35.50 10.96
N SER A 65 34.02 34.80 11.08
CA SER A 65 34.53 34.03 12.20
C SER A 65 35.02 34.82 13.44
N ASP A 66 34.35 35.89 13.87
CA ASP A 66 34.87 36.76 14.96
C ASP A 66 33.97 36.89 16.20
N ALA A 67 33.09 35.92 16.48
CA ALA A 67 32.25 35.97 17.69
C ALA A 67 32.15 34.61 18.41
N LEU A 68 33.29 34.10 18.90
CA LEU A 68 33.36 33.01 19.88
C LEU A 68 34.52 33.25 20.85
N SER A 69 34.36 34.20 21.77
CA SER A 69 35.17 34.26 22.99
C SER A 69 34.52 33.36 24.04
N ILE A 70 35.03 32.13 24.17
CA ILE A 70 34.61 31.16 25.18
C ILE A 70 35.34 31.48 26.50
N ASN A 71 34.57 31.59 27.58
CA ASN A 71 35.04 31.87 28.94
C ASN A 71 35.61 30.58 29.60
N PRO A 72 36.88 30.52 30.03
CA PRO A 72 37.53 29.27 30.44
C PRO A 72 37.57 29.05 31.97
N GLU A 73 36.41 28.91 32.62
CA GLU A 73 36.35 28.72 34.10
C GLU A 73 35.40 27.63 34.62
N LEU A 74 34.91 26.70 33.78
CA LEU A 74 33.94 25.67 34.23
C LEU A 74 34.40 24.22 34.02
N TYR A 75 35.71 23.98 34.04
CA TYR A 75 36.31 22.64 34.09
C TYR A 75 37.22 22.48 35.30
N ALA A 76 36.63 22.47 36.48
CA ALA A 76 37.24 21.88 37.67
C ALA A 76 36.12 21.39 38.59
N LEU A 77 36.29 20.19 39.15
CA LEU A 77 35.41 19.48 40.10
C LEU A 77 34.35 18.56 39.48
N ALA A 78 34.77 17.34 39.13
CA ALA A 78 34.21 16.11 39.71
C ALA A 78 34.83 14.88 39.02
N GLY A 79 36.00 14.47 39.50
CA GLY A 79 36.36 13.06 39.53
C GLY A 79 35.94 12.53 40.91
N ASP A 80 35.20 11.42 40.95
CA ASP A 80 35.56 10.22 41.72
C ASP A 80 34.42 9.20 41.74
N SER A 81 34.85 7.93 41.74
CA SER A 81 34.10 6.69 41.85
C SER A 81 33.43 6.47 43.21
N VAL A 82 32.34 5.68 43.29
CA VAL A 82 32.17 4.46 44.12
C VAL A 82 30.69 3.99 44.22
N GLN A 83 30.58 2.66 44.25
CA GLN A 83 29.53 1.65 44.55
C GLN A 83 28.12 1.97 45.11
N ALA A 84 27.18 1.16 44.57
CA ALA A 84 25.96 0.51 45.09
C ALA A 84 25.26 0.95 46.40
N GLU A 85 23.93 1.17 46.32
CA GLU A 85 22.86 0.49 47.10
C GLU A 85 21.45 1.01 46.69
N SER A 86 20.44 0.13 46.73
CA SER A 86 18.98 0.41 46.64
C SER A 86 18.39 0.44 48.07
N PRO A 87 17.24 1.08 48.41
CA PRO A 87 15.94 0.92 47.74
C PRO A 87 14.95 2.13 47.75
N ASP A 88 13.88 1.96 46.95
CA ASP A 88 12.52 2.54 47.03
C ASP A 88 12.28 4.05 47.25
N SER A 89 11.78 4.72 46.22
CA SER A 89 10.54 5.52 46.31
C SER A 89 10.10 6.07 44.94
N HIS A 90 8.79 6.04 44.75
CA HIS A 90 8.06 6.36 43.53
C HIS A 90 8.35 7.75 42.93
N THR A 91 8.71 7.80 41.64
CA THR A 91 8.43 8.95 40.75
C THR A 91 8.10 8.49 39.32
N PRO A 92 7.23 9.21 38.57
CA PRO A 92 6.67 8.73 37.31
C PRO A 92 7.59 9.06 36.13
N GLN A 93 8.15 8.03 35.49
CA GLN A 93 8.97 8.18 34.29
C GLN A 93 8.12 8.47 33.03
N SER A 94 8.16 9.74 32.67
CA SER A 94 8.36 10.38 31.35
C SER A 94 7.72 9.83 30.07
N LEU A 95 7.11 10.76 29.34
CA LEU A 95 6.63 10.71 27.95
C LEU A 95 7.61 10.15 26.90
N ALA A 96 8.88 9.88 27.22
CA ALA A 96 9.90 9.43 26.27
C ALA A 96 9.63 8.03 25.70
N GLU A 97 9.06 7.10 26.48
CA GLU A 97 8.73 5.75 26.00
C GLU A 97 7.53 5.73 25.02
N SER A 98 6.72 6.79 25.00
CA SER A 98 5.57 6.89 24.08
C SER A 98 5.96 7.22 22.64
N TRP A 99 7.17 7.73 22.41
CA TRP A 99 7.60 8.22 21.09
C TRP A 99 8.33 7.16 20.24
N ASP A 100 8.94 6.15 20.85
CA ASP A 100 9.66 5.09 20.12
C ASP A 100 8.72 4.21 19.28
N GLY A 101 7.48 4.03 19.72
CA GLY A 101 6.44 3.34 18.95
C GLY A 101 5.94 4.13 17.73
N LEU A 102 6.04 5.47 17.74
CA LEU A 102 5.54 6.33 16.67
C LEU A 102 6.56 6.48 15.53
N LEU A 103 7.87 6.46 15.84
CA LEU A 103 8.94 6.61 14.85
C LEU A 103 9.28 5.31 14.11
N LEU A 104 8.94 4.15 14.67
CA LEU A 104 9.07 2.84 14.00
C LEU A 104 7.85 2.46 13.14
N ALA A 105 6.75 3.21 13.23
CA ALA A 105 5.53 3.01 12.44
C ALA A 105 5.60 3.71 11.07
N ALA A 106 6.67 3.48 10.30
CA ALA A 106 6.68 3.85 8.88
C ALA A 106 5.70 2.96 8.10
N PRO A 107 4.79 3.49 7.28
CA PRO A 107 3.94 2.68 6.41
C PRO A 107 4.82 2.03 5.33
N LYS A 108 5.29 0.80 5.58
CA LYS A 108 5.99 0.02 4.56
C LYS A 108 5.06 -0.17 3.36
N LYS A 109 5.55 0.24 2.19
CA LYS A 109 4.90 0.11 0.88
C LYS A 109 4.22 -1.26 0.76
N LYS A 110 3.03 -1.29 0.13
CA LYS A 110 2.33 -2.50 -0.29
C LYS A 110 3.34 -3.53 -0.82
N VAL A 111 3.65 -4.55 -0.01
CA VAL A 111 4.47 -5.67 -0.47
C VAL A 111 3.58 -6.47 -1.40
N SER A 112 3.83 -6.20 -2.68
CA SER A 112 3.13 -6.62 -3.88
C SER A 112 3.29 -8.12 -4.11
N HIS A 113 2.17 -8.80 -4.42
CA HIS A 113 2.01 -10.08 -5.12
C HIS A 113 2.68 -11.37 -4.57
N SER A 114 3.82 -11.33 -3.88
CA SER A 114 4.52 -12.52 -3.36
C SER A 114 3.74 -13.26 -2.26
N ARG A 115 3.06 -12.54 -1.36
CA ARG A 115 2.22 -13.13 -0.29
C ARG A 115 1.02 -13.92 -0.80
N LYS A 116 0.50 -13.59 -1.99
CA LYS A 116 -0.68 -14.26 -2.56
C LYS A 116 -0.30 -15.57 -3.27
N ALA A 117 0.91 -15.64 -3.83
CA ALA A 117 1.47 -16.84 -4.44
C ALA A 117 2.06 -17.82 -3.41
N MET A 118 2.66 -17.34 -2.32
CA MET A 118 3.11 -18.24 -1.24
C MET A 118 1.97 -18.82 -0.41
N ARG A 119 0.79 -18.20 -0.37
CA ARG A 119 -0.40 -18.79 0.27
C ARG A 119 -0.96 -19.99 -0.52
N SER A 120 -0.70 -20.11 -1.83
CA SER A 120 -1.06 -21.32 -2.58
C SER A 120 -0.03 -22.43 -2.43
N ALA A 121 1.27 -22.12 -2.31
CA ALA A 121 2.31 -23.10 -1.96
C ALA A 121 2.08 -23.68 -0.54
N ASN A 122 1.76 -22.82 0.43
CA ASN A 122 1.43 -23.25 1.79
C ASN A 122 0.15 -24.11 1.92
N LYS A 123 -0.70 -24.17 0.89
CA LYS A 123 -1.86 -25.08 0.86
C LYS A 123 -1.42 -26.53 0.58
N GLY A 124 -0.28 -26.73 -0.09
CA GLY A 124 0.35 -28.04 -0.31
C GLY A 124 1.10 -28.59 0.90
N LEU A 125 1.43 -27.74 1.89
CA LEU A 125 2.13 -28.15 3.12
C LEU A 125 1.29 -29.03 4.06
N LYS A 126 0.01 -29.26 3.76
CA LYS A 126 -0.88 -30.15 4.54
C LYS A 126 -0.81 -31.61 4.10
N ASP A 127 -0.40 -31.85 2.86
CA ASP A 127 -0.47 -33.17 2.25
C ASP A 127 0.91 -33.49 1.67
N GLN A 128 1.80 -34.06 2.50
CA GLN A 128 2.75 -35.14 2.16
C GLN A 128 3.99 -35.17 3.07
N ILE A 129 4.45 -36.40 3.29
CA ILE A 129 5.70 -36.88 3.90
C ILE A 129 5.65 -37.03 5.44
N THR A 130 5.25 -38.24 5.85
CA THR A 130 5.65 -38.87 7.11
C THR A 130 7.18 -38.99 7.12
N LEU A 131 7.83 -38.09 7.83
CA LEU A 131 9.28 -38.12 8.08
C LEU A 131 9.59 -39.13 9.19
N SER A 132 10.64 -39.94 9.03
CA SER A 132 11.12 -40.83 10.09
C SER A 132 11.72 -40.02 11.26
N SER A 133 11.46 -40.48 12.48
CA SER A 133 11.80 -39.81 13.74
C SER A 133 13.31 -39.52 13.91
N ASP A 134 14.18 -40.33 13.31
CA ASP A 134 15.61 -40.32 13.59
C ASP A 134 16.37 -39.15 12.97
N THR A 135 16.03 -38.77 11.73
CA THR A 135 16.71 -37.68 11.00
C THR A 135 16.47 -36.33 11.67
N LEU A 136 15.25 -36.13 12.21
CA LEU A 136 14.85 -34.91 12.91
C LEU A 136 15.39 -34.81 14.34
N THR A 137 15.66 -35.95 14.98
CA THR A 137 16.15 -35.99 16.37
C THR A 137 17.64 -35.65 16.46
N ARG A 138 18.45 -36.04 15.46
CA ARG A 138 19.90 -35.76 15.42
C ARG A 138 20.26 -34.26 15.41
N PHE A 139 19.41 -33.41 14.82
CA PHE A 139 19.68 -31.98 14.71
C PHE A 139 19.35 -31.17 15.98
N ILE A 140 18.55 -31.72 16.90
CA ILE A 140 18.13 -31.01 18.12
C ILE A 140 19.16 -31.18 19.25
N SER A 141 19.97 -32.25 19.22
CA SER A 141 20.92 -32.60 20.29
C SER A 141 22.31 -31.95 20.16
N ALA A 142 22.58 -31.16 19.12
CA ALA A 142 23.89 -30.53 18.92
C ALA A 142 23.95 -29.11 19.52
N GLU A 143 24.56 -28.99 20.70
CA GLU A 143 25.12 -27.73 21.20
C GLU A 143 26.42 -27.33 20.45
N PRO A 144 26.85 -26.06 20.52
CA PRO A 144 27.73 -25.47 19.52
C PRO A 144 29.21 -25.76 19.82
N ALA A 145 29.92 -26.36 18.87
CA ALA A 145 31.37 -26.30 18.80
C ALA A 145 31.83 -26.09 17.35
N PRO A 146 32.94 -25.35 17.12
CA PRO A 146 33.52 -25.14 15.80
C PRO A 146 34.30 -26.39 15.38
N ILE A 147 34.52 -26.61 14.07
CA ILE A 147 35.80 -27.05 13.46
C ILE A 147 35.60 -27.56 12.01
N LEU A 148 36.68 -27.32 11.27
CA LEU A 148 37.08 -27.62 9.90
C LEU A 148 37.00 -29.09 9.40
N CYS A 149 36.93 -29.17 8.06
CA CYS A 149 37.60 -30.09 7.10
C CYS A 149 37.19 -31.58 6.88
N ALA A 150 36.95 -31.85 5.58
CA ALA A 150 37.41 -32.96 4.70
C ALA A 150 36.85 -34.42 4.77
N VAL A 151 36.16 -34.84 3.68
CA VAL A 151 36.33 -35.98 2.70
C VAL A 151 36.86 -37.36 3.25
N PRO A 152 36.39 -38.58 2.82
CA PRO A 152 36.08 -39.03 1.44
C PRO A 152 34.80 -39.86 1.18
N ALA A 153 34.57 -40.05 -0.13
CA ALA A 153 33.48 -40.75 -0.79
C ALA A 153 33.50 -42.28 -0.64
N GLN A 154 32.32 -42.91 -0.74
CA GLN A 154 32.13 -44.18 -1.45
C GLN A 154 30.73 -44.25 -2.07
N SER A 155 30.72 -44.62 -3.34
CA SER A 155 29.60 -44.71 -4.26
C SER A 155 28.78 -45.98 -4.07
N GLN A 156 27.46 -45.92 -4.30
CA GLN A 156 26.80 -46.88 -5.18
C GLN A 156 25.57 -46.25 -5.86
N SER A 157 25.48 -46.54 -7.15
CA SER A 157 24.63 -45.99 -8.19
C SER A 157 23.15 -46.34 -8.05
N ILE A 158 22.24 -45.42 -8.44
CA ILE A 158 21.05 -45.70 -9.28
C ILE A 158 20.56 -44.39 -9.93
N GLN A 159 20.48 -44.46 -11.27
CA GLN A 159 19.90 -43.56 -12.27
C GLN A 159 20.21 -42.05 -12.30
N LYS A 160 21.19 -41.75 -13.17
CA LYS A 160 21.44 -40.47 -13.83
C LYS A 160 20.15 -39.89 -14.45
N GLY A 161 19.69 -38.75 -13.95
CA GLY A 161 19.00 -37.78 -14.78
C GLY A 161 20.02 -37.19 -15.76
N ASN A 162 20.09 -37.75 -16.97
CA ASN A 162 20.96 -37.29 -18.05
C ASN A 162 20.65 -35.82 -18.38
N TRP A 163 21.59 -34.91 -18.07
CA TRP A 163 21.71 -33.64 -18.76
C TRP A 163 22.33 -33.92 -20.11
N GLY A 164 21.50 -34.34 -21.07
CA GLY A 164 21.88 -34.45 -22.46
C GLY A 164 22.19 -33.07 -23.02
N THR A 165 23.35 -32.95 -23.65
CA THR A 165 23.74 -31.85 -24.55
C THR A 165 22.54 -31.40 -25.38
N SER A 166 21.99 -30.22 -25.10
CA SER A 166 20.92 -29.67 -25.93
C SER A 166 21.54 -28.99 -27.14
N ASP A 167 21.18 -29.46 -28.34
CA ASP A 167 21.44 -28.75 -29.59
C ASP A 167 21.01 -27.29 -29.45
N SER A 168 21.81 -26.35 -29.98
CA SER A 168 21.56 -24.90 -29.97
C SER A 168 20.16 -24.48 -30.45
N LYS A 169 19.42 -25.35 -31.17
CA LYS A 169 18.04 -25.14 -31.60
C LYS A 169 16.98 -25.32 -30.49
N TYR A 170 17.27 -26.01 -29.39
CA TYR A 170 16.29 -26.33 -28.33
C TYR A 170 16.11 -25.21 -27.28
N VAL A 171 17.16 -24.44 -26.99
CA VAL A 171 17.18 -23.40 -25.93
C VAL A 171 16.17 -22.25 -26.17
N PRO A 172 15.97 -21.74 -27.41
CA PRO A 172 14.96 -20.71 -27.67
C PRO A 172 13.52 -21.17 -27.43
N SER A 173 13.22 -22.45 -27.70
CA SER A 173 11.87 -23.02 -27.49
C SER A 173 11.53 -23.20 -26.00
N LEU A 174 12.53 -23.56 -25.19
CA LEU A 174 12.39 -23.73 -23.75
C LEU A 174 12.24 -22.40 -23.00
N THR A 175 13.01 -21.38 -23.40
CA THR A 175 12.87 -20.03 -22.85
C THR A 175 11.49 -19.47 -23.13
N GLU A 176 10.98 -19.61 -24.37
CA GLU A 176 9.62 -19.22 -24.72
C GLU A 176 8.56 -19.95 -23.87
N GLY A 177 8.74 -21.25 -23.58
CA GLY A 177 7.86 -22.02 -22.69
C GLY A 177 7.89 -21.59 -21.21
N LEU A 178 8.99 -21.01 -20.73
CA LEU A 178 9.16 -20.57 -19.34
C LEU A 178 8.58 -19.18 -19.06
N ILE A 179 8.69 -18.23 -19.99
CA ILE A 179 8.18 -16.85 -19.82
C ILE A 179 6.90 -16.56 -20.63
N GLY A 180 6.61 -17.36 -21.65
CA GLY A 180 5.43 -17.24 -22.52
C GLY A 180 5.35 -15.91 -23.27
N THR A 181 4.15 -15.54 -23.73
CA THR A 181 3.87 -14.24 -24.39
C THR A 181 3.60 -13.10 -23.38
N THR A 182 4.03 -13.27 -22.12
CA THR A 182 3.66 -12.36 -21.03
C THR A 182 4.30 -10.98 -21.21
N THR A 183 3.47 -9.93 -21.30
CA THR A 183 3.93 -8.54 -21.47
C THR A 183 4.37 -7.87 -20.17
N LYS A 184 4.09 -8.47 -19.00
CA LYS A 184 4.42 -7.94 -17.67
C LYS A 184 5.42 -8.83 -16.93
N LEU A 185 6.66 -8.84 -17.41
CA LEU A 185 7.78 -9.48 -16.72
C LEU A 185 8.39 -8.55 -15.66
N PRO A 186 9.02 -9.10 -14.60
CA PRO A 186 9.70 -8.32 -13.58
C PRO A 186 11.01 -7.67 -14.06
N VAL A 187 11.53 -8.13 -15.20
CA VAL A 187 12.65 -7.57 -15.97
C VAL A 187 12.20 -7.41 -17.43
N THR A 188 12.97 -6.68 -18.24
CA THR A 188 12.72 -6.67 -19.68
C THR A 188 12.85 -8.08 -20.25
N ARG A 189 12.08 -8.37 -21.31
CA ARG A 189 12.04 -9.69 -21.93
C ARG A 189 13.43 -10.16 -22.36
N ASP A 190 14.17 -9.28 -23.03
CA ASP A 190 15.58 -9.46 -23.41
C ASP A 190 16.48 -9.88 -22.24
N VAL A 191 16.33 -9.25 -21.06
CA VAL A 191 17.08 -9.62 -19.86
C VAL A 191 16.64 -10.98 -19.31
N ALA A 192 15.34 -11.29 -19.30
CA ALA A 192 14.86 -12.60 -18.88
C ALA A 192 15.36 -13.72 -19.80
N GLU A 193 15.31 -13.51 -21.12
CA GLU A 193 15.78 -14.46 -22.13
C GLU A 193 17.28 -14.68 -21.98
N SER A 194 18.09 -13.62 -21.91
CA SER A 194 19.54 -13.73 -21.71
C SER A 194 19.93 -14.51 -20.44
N ILE A 195 19.23 -14.28 -19.32
CA ILE A 195 19.47 -15.00 -18.07
C ILE A 195 19.09 -16.48 -18.20
N LEU A 196 17.96 -16.78 -18.83
CA LEU A 196 17.49 -18.14 -18.99
C LEU A 196 18.33 -18.92 -19.99
N GLU A 197 18.80 -18.30 -21.07
CA GLU A 197 19.73 -18.91 -22.03
C GLU A 197 21.04 -19.32 -21.36
N LEU A 198 21.63 -18.44 -20.53
CA LEU A 198 22.83 -18.78 -19.77
C LEU A 198 22.60 -19.90 -18.76
N LEU A 199 21.44 -19.92 -18.10
CA LEU A 199 21.10 -21.00 -17.17
C LEU A 199 20.86 -22.32 -17.91
N LEU A 200 20.17 -22.32 -19.04
CA LEU A 200 19.79 -23.53 -19.77
C LEU A 200 20.92 -24.06 -20.68
N GLY A 201 21.86 -23.21 -21.09
CA GLY A 201 23.02 -23.55 -21.93
C GLY A 201 24.24 -24.09 -21.18
N GLU A 202 24.09 -24.54 -19.93
CA GLU A 202 25.19 -25.08 -19.11
C GLU A 202 25.88 -26.29 -19.80
N SER A 203 27.16 -26.12 -20.17
CA SER A 203 28.05 -27.21 -20.55
C SER A 203 28.80 -27.73 -19.30
N PRO A 204 29.04 -29.05 -19.17
CA PRO A 204 29.67 -29.66 -17.98
C PRO A 204 31.05 -29.09 -17.59
N ASN A 205 31.72 -28.34 -18.47
CA ASN A 205 33.03 -27.70 -18.22
C ASN A 205 32.95 -26.23 -17.76
N THR A 206 31.76 -25.64 -17.58
CA THR A 206 31.62 -24.22 -17.18
C THR A 206 31.55 -24.10 -15.66
N SER A 207 32.38 -23.23 -15.04
CA SER A 207 32.32 -22.99 -13.61
C SER A 207 30.98 -22.34 -13.24
N LYS A 208 30.33 -22.84 -12.17
CA LYS A 208 29.07 -22.27 -11.66
C LYS A 208 29.24 -20.82 -11.22
N ASP A 209 30.41 -20.46 -10.71
CA ASP A 209 30.70 -19.10 -10.26
C ASP A 209 30.83 -18.12 -11.43
N ASP A 210 31.28 -18.59 -12.61
CA ASP A 210 31.38 -17.77 -13.82
C ASP A 210 30.00 -17.45 -14.40
N ILE A 211 29.08 -18.42 -14.39
CA ILE A 211 27.69 -18.23 -14.82
C ILE A 211 26.96 -17.27 -13.88
N ASP A 212 27.14 -17.45 -12.56
CA ASP A 212 26.61 -16.55 -11.55
C ASP A 212 27.11 -15.11 -11.81
N ALA A 213 28.41 -14.93 -12.04
CA ALA A 213 29.00 -13.62 -12.35
C ALA A 213 28.43 -13.01 -13.63
N ALA A 214 28.30 -13.79 -14.71
CA ALA A 214 27.75 -13.35 -15.98
C ALA A 214 26.28 -12.88 -15.86
N ILE A 215 25.46 -13.60 -15.09
CA ILE A 215 24.06 -13.21 -14.86
C ILE A 215 23.97 -11.87 -14.12
N TYR A 216 24.81 -11.63 -13.11
CA TYR A 216 24.83 -10.33 -12.44
C TYR A 216 25.40 -9.22 -13.32
N GLN A 217 26.38 -9.51 -14.16
CA GLN A 217 26.89 -8.54 -15.14
C GLN A 217 25.79 -8.11 -16.13
N ILE A 218 24.93 -9.03 -16.57
CA ILE A 218 23.74 -8.69 -17.38
C ILE A 218 22.79 -7.77 -16.62
N LEU A 219 22.52 -8.06 -15.35
CA LEU A 219 21.66 -7.21 -14.53
C LEU A 219 22.24 -5.81 -14.34
N ASP A 220 23.54 -5.71 -14.08
CA ASP A 220 24.24 -4.43 -13.90
C ASP A 220 24.25 -3.61 -15.20
N ASN A 221 24.62 -4.24 -16.31
CA ASN A 221 24.64 -3.63 -17.65
C ASN A 221 23.25 -3.12 -18.08
N LYS A 222 22.18 -3.78 -17.63
CA LYS A 222 20.79 -3.46 -17.98
C LYS A 222 20.06 -2.73 -16.84
N HIS A 223 20.78 -2.29 -15.81
CA HIS A 223 20.28 -1.56 -14.64
C HIS A 223 19.10 -2.22 -13.92
N ALA A 224 19.09 -3.55 -13.85
CA ALA A 224 18.09 -4.34 -13.14
C ALA A 224 18.52 -4.59 -11.68
N ALA A 225 17.58 -4.45 -10.73
CA ALA A 225 17.89 -4.67 -9.31
C ALA A 225 18.23 -6.15 -9.03
N PRO A 226 19.14 -6.48 -8.09
CA PRO A 226 19.45 -7.88 -7.74
C PRO A 226 18.21 -8.72 -7.34
N SER A 227 17.23 -8.09 -6.69
CA SER A 227 15.92 -8.72 -6.38
C SER A 227 15.10 -9.17 -7.60
N ALA A 228 15.53 -8.79 -8.81
CA ALA A 228 14.90 -9.16 -10.07
C ALA A 228 14.95 -10.67 -10.33
N ILE A 229 16.08 -11.32 -10.00
CA ILE A 229 16.25 -12.77 -10.15
C ILE A 229 15.18 -13.52 -9.36
N ARG A 230 15.03 -13.19 -8.08
CA ARG A 230 13.99 -13.76 -7.22
C ARG A 230 12.58 -13.52 -7.75
N LYS A 231 12.30 -12.32 -8.27
CA LYS A 231 10.99 -12.00 -8.86
C LYS A 231 10.74 -12.77 -10.16
N LEU A 232 11.76 -12.98 -10.98
CA LEU A 232 11.70 -13.78 -12.20
C LEU A 232 11.40 -15.25 -11.85
N ALA A 233 12.11 -15.83 -10.89
CA ALA A 233 11.83 -17.16 -10.37
C ALA A 233 10.37 -17.30 -9.89
N ALA A 234 9.91 -16.35 -9.06
CA ALA A 234 8.53 -16.35 -8.57
C ALA A 234 7.50 -16.20 -9.70
N HIS A 235 7.83 -15.46 -10.76
CA HIS A 235 6.98 -15.30 -11.94
C HIS A 235 6.87 -16.61 -12.73
N ILE A 236 8.01 -17.28 -12.98
CA ILE A 236 8.07 -18.56 -13.69
C ILE A 236 7.23 -19.62 -12.97
N LEU A 237 7.39 -19.77 -11.65
CA LEU A 237 6.58 -20.72 -10.86
C LEU A 237 5.07 -20.44 -10.95
N GLN A 238 4.67 -19.17 -10.97
CA GLN A 238 3.25 -18.80 -10.95
C GLN A 238 2.57 -18.89 -12.32
N ARG A 239 3.32 -18.65 -13.40
CA ARG A 239 2.76 -18.43 -14.74
C ARG A 239 3.12 -19.53 -15.72
N SER A 240 4.28 -20.16 -15.56
CA SER A 240 4.71 -21.22 -16.46
C SER A 240 4.04 -22.55 -16.12
N ARG A 241 3.70 -23.28 -17.18
CA ARG A 241 3.29 -24.69 -17.12
C ARG A 241 4.39 -25.63 -17.62
N SER A 242 5.58 -25.11 -17.92
CA SER A 242 6.71 -25.92 -18.34
C SER A 242 7.08 -26.92 -17.23
N PRO A 243 7.40 -28.19 -17.58
CA PRO A 243 7.90 -29.16 -16.61
C PRO A 243 9.20 -28.70 -15.93
N ASP A 244 10.00 -27.88 -16.60
CA ASP A 244 11.29 -27.42 -16.09
C ASP A 244 11.20 -26.21 -15.13
N ARG A 245 10.00 -25.67 -14.93
CA ARG A 245 9.79 -24.43 -14.17
C ARG A 245 10.34 -24.52 -12.75
N ASP A 246 10.24 -25.69 -12.10
CA ASP A 246 10.64 -25.87 -10.71
C ASP A 246 12.17 -25.94 -10.59
N SER A 247 12.83 -26.65 -11.49
CA SER A 247 14.29 -26.72 -11.57
C SER A 247 14.91 -25.35 -11.85
N VAL A 248 14.42 -24.65 -12.87
CA VAL A 248 14.93 -23.32 -13.26
C VAL A 248 14.69 -22.29 -12.16
N SER A 249 13.50 -22.27 -11.56
CA SER A 249 13.19 -21.35 -10.47
C SER A 249 14.04 -21.64 -9.23
N GLY A 250 14.28 -22.93 -8.93
CA GLY A 250 15.18 -23.36 -7.87
C GLY A 250 16.61 -22.83 -8.05
N ARG A 251 17.15 -22.88 -9.27
CA ARG A 251 18.47 -22.33 -9.59
C ARG A 251 18.52 -20.82 -9.44
N LEU A 252 17.52 -20.10 -9.93
CA LEU A 252 17.40 -18.65 -9.77
C LEU A 252 17.33 -18.25 -8.29
N TYR A 253 16.58 -18.98 -7.45
CA TYR A 253 16.54 -18.69 -6.01
C TYR A 253 17.87 -18.99 -5.31
N ALA A 254 18.54 -20.10 -5.66
CA ALA A 254 19.86 -20.42 -5.12
C ALA A 254 20.91 -19.34 -5.48
N LEU A 255 20.89 -18.87 -6.73
CA LEU A 255 21.73 -17.78 -7.22
C LEU A 255 21.49 -16.47 -6.45
N ALA A 256 20.22 -16.10 -6.27
CA ALA A 256 19.85 -14.91 -5.51
C ALA A 256 20.28 -15.03 -4.03
N TYR A 257 20.12 -16.21 -3.43
CA TYR A 257 20.55 -16.49 -2.05
C TYR A 257 22.06 -16.39 -1.86
N ARG A 258 22.87 -16.91 -2.81
CA ARG A 258 24.34 -16.81 -2.75
C ARG A 258 24.83 -15.36 -2.72
N ARG A 259 24.08 -14.41 -3.27
CA ARG A 259 24.36 -12.95 -3.17
C ARG A 259 23.67 -12.25 -2.00
N GLY A 260 23.07 -13.00 -1.08
CA GLY A 260 22.53 -12.47 0.18
C GLY A 260 21.02 -12.17 0.17
N ASP A 261 20.25 -12.60 -0.83
CA ASP A 261 18.78 -12.49 -0.79
C ASP A 261 18.18 -13.62 0.09
N ASP A 262 17.97 -13.33 1.37
CA ASP A 262 17.42 -14.29 2.32
C ASP A 262 15.96 -14.70 1.99
N ASP A 263 15.15 -13.85 1.35
CA ASP A 263 13.81 -14.22 0.86
C ASP A 263 13.92 -15.31 -0.24
N ALA A 264 14.95 -15.21 -1.09
CA ALA A 264 15.24 -16.23 -2.10
C ALA A 264 15.73 -17.51 -1.43
N GLY A 265 16.57 -17.40 -0.40
CA GLY A 265 17.03 -18.53 0.41
C GLY A 265 15.87 -19.29 1.04
N TYR A 266 14.90 -18.58 1.62
CA TYR A 266 13.68 -19.19 2.17
C TYR A 266 12.91 -19.93 1.08
N SER A 267 12.64 -19.26 -0.04
CA SER A 267 11.90 -19.86 -1.17
C SER A 267 12.60 -21.11 -1.72
N TRP A 268 13.93 -21.06 -1.82
CA TRP A 268 14.76 -22.18 -2.24
C TRP A 268 14.69 -23.36 -1.25
N ALA A 269 14.84 -23.08 0.05
CA ALA A 269 14.71 -24.09 1.10
C ALA A 269 13.33 -24.75 1.10
N THR A 270 12.26 -23.97 0.89
CA THR A 270 10.89 -24.52 0.75
C THR A 270 10.78 -25.45 -0.45
N MET A 271 11.34 -25.11 -1.60
CA MET A 271 11.31 -25.99 -2.78
C MET A 271 12.09 -27.29 -2.58
N ILE A 272 13.23 -27.26 -1.87
CA ILE A 272 13.98 -28.48 -1.50
C ILE A 272 13.13 -29.35 -0.55
N TYR A 273 12.56 -28.71 0.47
CA TYR A 273 11.73 -29.36 1.49
C TYR A 273 10.52 -30.06 0.85
N GLU A 274 9.79 -29.36 -0.02
CA GLU A 274 8.61 -29.89 -0.74
C GLU A 274 8.99 -30.93 -1.81
N GLY A 275 10.28 -31.12 -2.10
CA GLY A 275 10.72 -32.04 -3.14
C GLY A 275 10.43 -31.56 -4.55
N LEU A 276 10.37 -30.25 -4.78
CA LEU A 276 10.30 -29.71 -6.14
C LEU A 276 11.67 -29.74 -6.84
N ILE A 277 12.75 -29.91 -6.07
CA ILE A 277 14.13 -29.96 -6.56
C ILE A 277 14.80 -31.23 -6.02
N HIS A 278 15.09 -32.17 -6.92
CA HIS A 278 15.73 -33.44 -6.60
C HIS A 278 17.11 -33.53 -7.28
N ARG A 279 18.19 -33.23 -6.54
CA ARG A 279 19.57 -33.27 -7.07
C ARG A 279 20.19 -34.67 -6.99
N GLY A 280 19.41 -35.72 -7.24
CA GLY A 280 19.85 -37.12 -7.04
C GLY A 280 20.16 -37.50 -5.59
N LYS A 281 19.74 -36.66 -4.64
CA LYS A 281 19.86 -36.89 -3.19
C LYS A 281 18.73 -37.77 -2.69
N SER A 282 19.01 -38.58 -1.66
CA SER A 282 17.97 -39.28 -0.90
C SER A 282 16.93 -38.28 -0.34
N VAL A 283 15.78 -38.80 0.08
CA VAL A 283 14.72 -37.96 0.68
C VAL A 283 15.24 -37.32 1.97
N GLU A 284 15.98 -38.09 2.75
CA GLU A 284 16.59 -37.71 4.02
C GLU A 284 17.61 -36.58 3.83
N ASP A 285 18.57 -36.74 2.91
CA ASP A 285 19.61 -35.73 2.65
C ASP A 285 19.05 -34.40 2.17
N ARG A 286 17.94 -34.44 1.40
CA ARG A 286 17.25 -33.22 0.95
C ARG A 286 16.62 -32.49 2.12
N LEU A 287 15.96 -33.22 3.00
CA LEU A 287 15.23 -32.64 4.11
C LEU A 287 16.23 -32.04 5.11
N ASP A 288 17.37 -32.69 5.34
CA ASP A 288 18.47 -32.13 6.12
C ASP A 288 19.06 -30.86 5.51
N GLU A 289 19.25 -30.83 4.18
CA GLU A 289 19.68 -29.61 3.47
C GLU A 289 18.67 -28.47 3.68
N ALA A 290 17.38 -28.74 3.49
CA ALA A 290 16.33 -27.73 3.63
C ALA A 290 16.23 -27.21 5.08
N LEU A 291 16.28 -28.10 6.08
CA LEU A 291 16.22 -27.74 7.49
C LEU A 291 17.46 -26.95 7.93
N THR A 292 18.65 -27.31 7.42
CA THR A 292 19.87 -26.56 7.65
C THR A 292 19.77 -25.13 7.11
N LEU A 293 19.21 -24.97 5.90
CA LEU A 293 18.95 -23.66 5.31
C LEU A 293 17.93 -22.86 6.12
N TYR A 294 16.83 -23.47 6.55
CA TYR A 294 15.86 -22.83 7.44
C TYR A 294 16.50 -22.37 8.75
N ALA A 295 17.30 -23.22 9.38
CA ALA A 295 17.99 -22.90 10.63
C ALA A 295 18.97 -21.74 10.45
N LYS A 296 19.74 -21.73 9.35
CA LYS A 296 20.66 -20.63 9.02
C LYS A 296 19.91 -19.30 8.84
N LEU A 297 18.81 -19.31 8.10
CA LEU A 297 17.96 -18.12 7.89
C LEU A 297 17.29 -17.65 9.19
N ALA A 298 16.80 -18.58 10.01
CA ALA A 298 16.19 -18.29 11.29
C ALA A 298 17.18 -17.67 12.29
N ARG A 299 18.44 -18.15 12.32
CA ARG A 299 19.51 -17.54 13.12
C ARG A 299 19.76 -16.08 12.71
N ARG A 300 19.70 -15.78 11.41
CA ARG A 300 19.78 -14.41 10.87
C ARG A 300 18.53 -13.57 11.12
N GLY A 301 17.50 -14.14 11.74
CA GLY A 301 16.26 -13.43 12.07
C GLY A 301 15.25 -13.36 10.93
N HIS A 302 15.39 -14.15 9.86
CA HIS A 302 14.46 -14.14 8.73
C HIS A 302 13.05 -14.58 9.18
N PRO A 303 12.02 -13.71 9.07
CA PRO A 303 10.74 -13.93 9.75
C PRO A 303 9.96 -15.14 9.22
N GLN A 304 9.97 -15.38 7.90
CA GLN A 304 9.30 -16.56 7.32
C GLN A 304 10.03 -17.87 7.69
N ALA A 305 11.35 -17.83 7.88
CA ALA A 305 12.11 -19.03 8.26
C ALA A 305 11.88 -19.36 9.74
N LEU A 306 11.88 -18.35 10.61
CA LEU A 306 11.47 -18.50 12.01
C LEU A 306 10.07 -19.09 12.13
N PHE A 307 9.11 -18.55 11.37
CA PHE A 307 7.74 -19.06 11.35
C PHE A 307 7.64 -20.49 10.81
N GLY A 308 8.30 -20.76 9.68
CA GLY A 308 8.33 -22.09 9.05
C GLY A 308 8.93 -23.16 9.96
N MET A 309 10.05 -22.85 10.64
CA MET A 309 10.63 -23.76 11.63
C MET A 309 9.67 -24.06 12.78
N GLY A 310 8.97 -23.05 13.31
CA GLY A 310 7.98 -23.28 14.36
C GLY A 310 6.81 -24.15 13.88
N ARG A 311 6.39 -24.03 12.60
CA ARG A 311 5.40 -24.95 12.01
C ARG A 311 5.91 -26.37 11.92
N ILE A 312 7.14 -26.58 11.46
CA ILE A 312 7.75 -27.92 11.37
C ILE A 312 7.80 -28.58 12.75
N LEU A 313 8.23 -27.85 13.78
CA LEU A 313 8.23 -28.34 15.16
C LEU A 313 6.83 -28.63 15.68
N LEU A 314 5.83 -27.79 15.34
CA LEU A 314 4.45 -28.04 15.73
C LEU A 314 3.88 -29.30 15.07
N GLU A 315 4.13 -29.53 13.79
CA GLU A 315 3.68 -30.76 13.13
C GLU A 315 4.32 -32.01 13.78
N GLN A 316 5.59 -31.93 14.21
CA GLN A 316 6.21 -33.01 14.98
C GLN A 316 5.53 -33.24 16.33
N VAL A 317 5.15 -32.16 17.03
CA VAL A 317 4.37 -32.27 18.26
C VAL A 317 3.01 -32.90 17.99
N ARG A 318 2.35 -32.61 16.86
CA ARG A 318 1.08 -33.27 16.51
C ARG A 318 1.23 -34.76 16.23
N LEU A 319 2.38 -35.19 15.69
CA LEU A 319 2.68 -36.62 15.48
C LEU A 319 3.02 -37.34 16.80
N ALA A 320 3.60 -36.62 17.77
CA ALA A 320 3.91 -37.14 19.10
C ALA A 320 3.49 -36.14 20.19
N PRO A 321 2.20 -36.11 20.56
CA PRO A 321 1.65 -35.10 21.47
C PRO A 321 2.34 -35.01 22.83
N SER A 322 2.87 -36.13 23.33
CA SER A 322 3.64 -36.21 24.59
C SER A 322 4.92 -35.35 24.60
N THR A 323 5.39 -34.89 23.42
CA THR A 323 6.58 -34.04 23.31
C THR A 323 6.27 -32.54 23.39
N ILE A 324 5.00 -32.16 23.60
CA ILE A 324 4.59 -30.75 23.60
C ILE A 324 5.30 -29.95 24.68
N SER A 325 5.39 -30.47 25.90
CA SER A 325 5.95 -29.76 27.05
C SER A 325 7.43 -29.43 26.89
N THR A 326 8.18 -30.24 26.13
CA THR A 326 9.60 -30.00 25.85
C THR A 326 9.82 -29.13 24.62
N ARG A 327 8.98 -29.24 23.60
CA ARG A 327 9.17 -28.55 22.30
C ARG A 327 8.46 -27.20 22.21
N PHE A 328 7.38 -27.00 22.95
CA PHE A 328 6.57 -25.78 22.91
C PHE A 328 7.36 -24.51 23.27
N PRO A 329 8.23 -24.47 24.28
CA PRO A 329 9.02 -23.26 24.58
C PRO A 329 9.85 -22.78 23.38
N ARG A 330 10.37 -23.73 22.58
CA ARG A 330 11.11 -23.41 21.35
C ARG A 330 10.19 -22.91 20.24
N ILE A 331 9.00 -23.49 20.09
CA ILE A 331 7.98 -23.01 19.14
C ILE A 331 7.57 -21.58 19.48
N GLN A 332 7.27 -21.32 20.75
CA GLN A 332 6.93 -19.99 21.26
C GLN A 332 8.04 -19.00 20.94
N GLN A 333 9.29 -19.29 21.32
CA GLN A 333 10.43 -18.40 21.06
C GLN A 333 10.59 -18.08 19.56
N LEU A 334 10.45 -19.08 18.68
CA LEU A 334 10.56 -18.89 17.22
C LEU A 334 9.44 -17.99 16.67
N TRP A 335 8.20 -18.22 17.08
CA TRP A 335 7.04 -17.47 16.58
C TRP A 335 6.94 -16.07 17.16
N GLU A 336 7.30 -15.86 18.42
CA GLU A 336 7.42 -14.52 18.97
C GLU A 336 8.47 -13.69 18.22
N ARG A 337 9.64 -14.29 17.95
CA ARG A 337 10.69 -13.65 17.14
C ARG A 337 10.22 -13.38 15.72
N ALA A 338 9.50 -14.32 15.09
CA ALA A 338 8.92 -14.11 13.76
C ALA A 338 7.93 -12.93 13.76
N GLY A 339 7.07 -12.86 14.78
CA GLY A 339 6.13 -11.78 15.02
C GLY A 339 6.81 -10.42 15.13
N ARG A 340 7.82 -10.31 16.01
CA ARG A 340 8.64 -9.10 16.19
C ARG A 340 9.39 -8.70 14.92
N ASN A 341 9.85 -9.68 14.13
CA ASN A 341 10.60 -9.44 12.88
C ASN A 341 9.71 -9.18 11.65
N GLY A 342 8.40 -8.91 11.83
CA GLY A 342 7.53 -8.46 10.74
C GLY A 342 6.66 -9.55 10.12
N MET A 343 6.42 -10.66 10.82
CA MET A 343 5.40 -11.65 10.50
C MET A 343 4.29 -11.70 11.55
N PRO A 344 3.36 -10.73 11.57
CA PRO A 344 2.30 -10.64 12.59
C PRO A 344 1.41 -11.88 12.69
N ASP A 345 1.24 -12.63 11.61
CA ASP A 345 0.45 -13.86 11.58
C ASP A 345 1.10 -15.00 12.41
N ALA A 346 2.37 -14.88 12.80
CA ALA A 346 2.99 -15.82 13.75
C ALA A 346 2.33 -15.75 15.13
N TRP A 347 1.95 -14.55 15.58
CA TRP A 347 1.19 -14.36 16.82
C TRP A 347 -0.20 -14.99 16.76
N TYR A 348 -0.81 -15.03 15.57
CA TYR A 348 -2.10 -15.69 15.37
C TYR A 348 -1.97 -17.21 15.57
N GLU A 349 -0.97 -17.85 14.95
CA GLU A 349 -0.77 -19.29 15.13
C GLU A 349 -0.38 -19.63 16.57
N LEU A 350 0.47 -18.82 17.22
CA LEU A 350 0.80 -18.99 18.63
C LEU A 350 -0.45 -18.90 19.51
N GLY A 351 -1.28 -17.88 19.30
CA GLY A 351 -2.54 -17.74 20.03
C GLY A 351 -3.48 -18.92 19.80
N ARG A 352 -3.57 -19.44 18.57
CA ARG A 352 -4.38 -20.64 18.27
C ARG A 352 -3.89 -21.89 19.01
N VAL A 353 -2.59 -22.05 19.16
CA VAL A 353 -2.03 -23.19 19.92
C VAL A 353 -2.40 -23.09 21.40
N PHE A 354 -2.34 -21.89 21.98
CA PHE A 354 -2.84 -21.66 23.36
C PHE A 354 -4.36 -21.81 23.51
N GLN A 355 -5.15 -21.67 22.43
CA GLN A 355 -6.60 -21.91 22.46
C GLN A 355 -7.00 -23.38 22.32
N ASP A 356 -6.06 -24.27 22.00
CA ASP A 356 -6.38 -25.67 21.73
C ASP A 356 -6.56 -26.42 23.06
N GLU A 357 -7.82 -26.66 23.44
CA GLU A 357 -8.21 -27.36 24.68
C GLU A 357 -7.68 -28.81 24.74
N GLN A 358 -7.28 -29.39 23.60
CA GLN A 358 -6.71 -30.74 23.55
C GLN A 358 -5.24 -30.79 23.95
N LEU A 359 -4.58 -29.64 24.07
CA LEU A 359 -3.17 -29.55 24.40
C LEU A 359 -3.00 -29.19 25.88
N GLU A 360 -2.02 -29.80 26.55
CA GLU A 360 -1.68 -29.54 27.96
C GLU A 360 -1.21 -28.09 28.23
N ILE A 361 -1.06 -27.28 27.18
CA ILE A 361 -0.63 -25.88 27.20
C ILE A 361 -1.80 -24.91 26.96
N PHE A 362 -3.05 -25.37 27.05
CA PHE A 362 -4.23 -24.53 26.91
C PHE A 362 -4.21 -23.36 27.90
N ASP A 363 -4.23 -22.14 27.39
CA ASP A 363 -4.28 -20.91 28.17
C ASP A 363 -4.95 -19.78 27.37
N MET A 364 -6.20 -19.49 27.70
CA MET A 364 -6.97 -18.43 27.04
C MET A 364 -6.42 -17.02 27.28
N GLN A 365 -5.74 -16.76 28.41
CA GLN A 365 -5.14 -15.45 28.69
C GLN A 365 -3.90 -15.24 27.82
N GLN A 366 -3.04 -16.26 27.70
CA GLN A 366 -1.89 -16.21 26.79
C GLN A 366 -2.31 -16.15 25.32
N ALA A 367 -3.39 -16.86 24.95
CA ALA A 367 -3.97 -16.74 23.62
C ALA A 367 -4.41 -15.30 23.32
N GLN A 368 -5.15 -14.68 24.26
CA GLN A 368 -5.57 -13.28 24.13
C GLN A 368 -4.35 -12.35 24.02
N HIS A 369 -3.33 -12.53 24.86
CA HIS A 369 -2.10 -11.73 24.81
C HIS A 369 -1.43 -11.83 23.43
N CYS A 370 -1.27 -13.04 22.90
CA CYS A 370 -0.70 -13.27 21.57
C CYS A 370 -1.52 -12.55 20.49
N PHE A 371 -2.85 -12.67 20.52
CA PHE A 371 -3.69 -11.97 19.55
C PHE A 371 -3.59 -10.45 19.68
N GLU A 372 -3.48 -9.89 20.89
CA GLU A 372 -3.27 -8.45 21.09
C GLU A 372 -1.95 -7.99 20.47
N GLN A 373 -0.86 -8.73 20.67
CA GLN A 373 0.43 -8.42 20.04
C GLN A 373 0.32 -8.49 18.50
N GLY A 374 -0.29 -9.53 17.97
CA GLY A 374 -0.49 -9.70 16.54
C GLY A 374 -1.41 -8.63 15.92
N ALA A 375 -2.47 -8.22 16.62
CA ALA A 375 -3.37 -7.17 16.19
C ALA A 375 -2.68 -5.79 16.18
N ARG A 376 -1.87 -5.48 17.20
CA ARG A 376 -1.01 -4.27 17.25
C ARG A 376 0.01 -4.26 16.12
N ALA A 377 0.61 -5.42 15.81
CA ALA A 377 1.52 -5.61 14.68
C ALA A 377 0.80 -5.60 13.31
N GLY A 378 -0.54 -5.53 13.28
CA GLY A 378 -1.33 -5.37 12.06
C GLY A 378 -1.82 -6.67 11.41
N SER A 379 -1.82 -7.79 12.13
CA SER A 379 -2.46 -9.04 11.67
C SER A 379 -3.98 -8.88 11.63
N ILE A 380 -4.54 -9.20 10.47
CA ILE A 380 -6.00 -9.22 10.25
C ILE A 380 -6.63 -10.39 11.00
N SER A 381 -5.95 -11.55 11.01
CA SER A 381 -6.43 -12.77 11.67
C SER A 381 -6.51 -12.60 13.18
N CYS A 382 -5.49 -11.99 13.81
CA CYS A 382 -5.55 -11.66 15.24
C CYS A 382 -6.66 -10.68 15.58
N SER A 383 -6.84 -9.63 14.76
CA SER A 383 -7.93 -8.67 14.95
C SER A 383 -9.30 -9.36 14.86
N TYR A 384 -9.47 -10.27 13.90
CA TYR A 384 -10.69 -11.08 13.82
C TYR A 384 -10.86 -11.99 15.05
N ALA A 385 -9.81 -12.68 15.48
CA ALA A 385 -9.82 -13.57 16.64
C ALA A 385 -10.21 -12.85 17.92
N LEU A 386 -9.65 -11.66 18.19
CA LEU A 386 -10.06 -10.82 19.31
C LEU A 386 -11.52 -10.37 19.21
N GLY A 387 -11.97 -10.04 18.01
CA GLY A 387 -13.39 -9.73 17.76
C GLY A 387 -14.31 -10.86 18.21
N VAL A 388 -13.98 -12.10 17.83
CA VAL A 388 -14.71 -13.31 18.23
C VAL A 388 -14.58 -13.56 19.73
N LEU A 389 -13.36 -13.54 20.27
CA LEU A 389 -13.08 -13.80 21.69
C LEU A 389 -13.86 -12.87 22.61
N HIS A 390 -13.84 -11.56 22.33
CA HIS A 390 -14.62 -10.60 23.11
C HIS A 390 -16.13 -10.73 22.91
N GLY A 391 -16.59 -11.16 21.73
CA GLY A 391 -18.02 -11.44 21.49
C GLY A 391 -18.51 -12.66 22.29
N THR A 392 -17.75 -13.76 22.28
CA THR A 392 -18.06 -14.93 23.11
C THR A 392 -17.98 -14.60 24.60
N ARG A 393 -17.01 -13.76 25.00
CA ARG A 393 -16.91 -13.27 26.38
C ARG A 393 -18.14 -12.43 26.76
N SER A 394 -18.63 -11.55 25.88
CA SER A 394 -19.85 -10.79 26.17
C SER A 394 -21.07 -11.70 26.33
N ASP A 395 -21.24 -12.70 25.48
CA ASP A 395 -22.38 -13.63 25.58
C ASP A 395 -22.37 -14.39 26.92
N LYS A 396 -21.19 -14.85 27.36
CA LYS A 396 -21.00 -15.49 28.68
C LYS A 396 -21.32 -14.53 29.83
N LEU A 397 -20.83 -13.29 29.77
CA LEU A 397 -21.07 -12.28 30.82
C LEU A 397 -22.54 -11.88 30.92
N ILE A 398 -23.25 -11.80 29.79
CA ILE A 398 -24.71 -11.57 29.75
C ILE A 398 -25.44 -12.72 30.45
N ALA A 399 -25.08 -13.98 30.12
CA ALA A 399 -25.68 -15.15 30.76
C ALA A 399 -25.43 -15.21 32.28
N GLN A 400 -24.31 -14.63 32.75
CA GLN A 400 -23.97 -14.50 34.16
C GLN A 400 -24.61 -13.28 34.85
N GLY A 401 -25.35 -12.44 34.12
CA GLY A 401 -25.96 -11.21 34.64
C GLY A 401 -25.00 -10.02 34.81
N ASN A 402 -23.74 -10.13 34.39
CA ASN A 402 -22.74 -9.07 34.50
C ASN A 402 -22.82 -8.10 33.31
N THR A 403 -23.84 -7.24 33.32
CA THR A 403 -24.19 -6.35 32.20
C THR A 403 -23.14 -5.28 31.89
N LYS A 404 -22.45 -4.76 32.92
CA LYS A 404 -21.41 -3.72 32.74
C LYS A 404 -20.19 -4.25 32.00
N GLU A 405 -19.66 -5.39 32.43
CA GLU A 405 -18.51 -6.01 31.77
C GLU A 405 -18.88 -6.55 30.38
N ALA A 406 -20.09 -7.09 30.23
CA ALA A 406 -20.60 -7.51 28.93
C ALA A 406 -20.58 -6.36 27.92
N HIS A 407 -21.06 -5.17 28.31
CA HIS A 407 -21.04 -3.98 27.46
C HIS A 407 -19.61 -3.59 27.03
N HIS A 408 -18.65 -3.63 27.96
CA HIS A 408 -17.24 -3.38 27.61
C HIS A 408 -16.69 -4.41 26.60
N ALA A 409 -17.00 -5.69 26.78
CA ALA A 409 -16.60 -6.76 25.87
C ALA A 409 -17.24 -6.59 24.47
N ILE A 410 -18.50 -6.16 24.39
CA ILE A 410 -19.18 -5.84 23.12
C ILE A 410 -18.44 -4.72 22.36
N LEU A 411 -18.07 -3.64 23.05
CA LEU A 411 -17.35 -2.52 22.43
C LEU A 411 -15.98 -2.95 21.89
N LEU A 412 -15.24 -3.77 22.65
CA LEU A 412 -13.97 -4.34 22.19
C LEU A 412 -14.16 -5.24 20.97
N SER A 413 -15.18 -6.11 20.99
CA SER A 413 -15.54 -6.96 19.86
C SER A 413 -15.77 -6.12 18.59
N ASN A 414 -16.59 -5.06 18.70
CA ASN A 414 -16.90 -4.15 17.60
C ASN A 414 -15.66 -3.45 17.06
N ARG A 415 -14.77 -2.97 17.95
CA ARG A 415 -13.51 -2.31 17.57
C ARG A 415 -12.62 -3.24 16.75
N TYR A 416 -12.42 -4.47 17.21
CA TYR A 416 -11.53 -5.42 16.55
C TYR A 416 -12.11 -5.96 15.24
N PHE A 417 -13.43 -6.20 15.18
CA PHE A 417 -14.10 -6.50 13.91
C PHE A 417 -13.99 -5.35 12.93
N LEU A 418 -14.20 -4.10 13.37
CA LEU A 418 -14.05 -2.92 12.51
C LEU A 418 -12.61 -2.78 11.99
N GLN A 419 -11.60 -2.99 12.84
CA GLN A 419 -10.18 -2.97 12.46
C GLN A 419 -9.87 -3.99 11.35
N ALA A 420 -10.39 -5.22 11.46
CA ALA A 420 -10.24 -6.24 10.43
C ALA A 420 -11.08 -5.93 9.16
N ALA A 421 -12.30 -5.41 9.33
CA ALA A 421 -13.22 -5.05 8.25
C ALA A 421 -12.67 -3.91 7.37
N GLN A 422 -12.06 -2.88 7.97
CA GLN A 422 -11.39 -1.78 7.25
C GLN A 422 -10.28 -2.27 6.32
N ARG A 423 -9.68 -3.42 6.61
CA ARG A 423 -8.64 -4.08 5.79
C ARG A 423 -9.23 -5.07 4.79
N GLY A 424 -10.57 -5.15 4.69
CA GLY A 424 -11.30 -5.96 3.74
C GLY A 424 -11.47 -7.43 4.14
N HIS A 425 -11.36 -7.76 5.44
CA HIS A 425 -11.61 -9.12 5.93
C HIS A 425 -13.09 -9.47 5.82
N ALA A 426 -13.42 -10.42 4.93
CA ALA A 426 -14.81 -10.70 4.59
C ALA A 426 -15.66 -11.23 5.77
N PRO A 427 -15.15 -12.15 6.63
CA PRO A 427 -15.87 -12.55 7.85
C PRO A 427 -16.11 -11.37 8.80
N SER A 428 -15.17 -10.43 8.93
CA SER A 428 -15.36 -9.26 9.78
C SER A 428 -16.35 -8.26 9.20
N LEU A 429 -16.33 -8.05 7.87
CA LEU A 429 -17.34 -7.25 7.17
C LEU A 429 -18.75 -7.83 7.39
N TYR A 430 -18.90 -9.15 7.28
CA TYR A 430 -20.15 -9.85 7.59
C TYR A 430 -20.58 -9.67 9.05
N ASN A 431 -19.64 -9.86 10.00
CA ASN A 431 -19.90 -9.65 11.42
C ASN A 431 -20.32 -8.21 11.75
N MET A 432 -19.76 -7.21 11.06
CA MET A 432 -20.23 -5.83 11.15
C MET A 432 -21.64 -5.67 10.59
N GLY A 433 -21.97 -6.32 9.47
CA GLY A 433 -23.33 -6.34 8.93
C GLY A 433 -24.35 -6.91 9.92
N LEU A 434 -24.02 -8.03 10.58
CA LEU A 434 -24.89 -8.64 11.60
C LEU A 434 -25.16 -7.74 12.80
N ARG A 435 -24.20 -6.89 13.20
CA ARG A 435 -24.35 -5.96 14.33
C ARG A 435 -25.37 -4.87 14.07
N TYR A 436 -25.60 -4.51 12.81
CA TYR A 436 -26.57 -3.48 12.42
C TYR A 436 -27.88 -4.07 11.89
N LEU A 437 -27.90 -5.37 11.56
CA LEU A 437 -29.05 -6.02 10.95
C LEU A 437 -30.18 -6.11 11.99
N PHE A 438 -31.25 -5.36 11.75
CA PHE A 438 -32.46 -5.53 12.54
C PHE A 438 -33.14 -6.85 12.17
N VAL A 439 -33.68 -7.58 13.13
CA VAL A 439 -34.52 -8.74 12.86
C VAL A 439 -35.78 -8.54 13.67
N ASN A 440 -36.88 -8.21 12.99
CA ASN A 440 -38.19 -8.12 13.62
C ASN A 440 -38.75 -9.54 13.73
N ASP A 441 -38.91 -10.02 14.94
CA ASP A 441 -39.52 -11.32 15.20
C ASP A 441 -41.03 -11.13 15.42
N ALA A 442 -41.81 -11.48 14.39
CA ALA A 442 -43.27 -11.39 14.43
C ALA A 442 -43.91 -12.38 15.44
N GLN A 443 -43.16 -13.38 15.92
CA GLN A 443 -43.60 -14.34 16.93
C GLN A 443 -43.22 -13.90 18.35
N SER A 444 -42.43 -12.83 18.49
CA SER A 444 -42.05 -12.29 19.80
C SER A 444 -43.21 -11.55 20.45
N THR A 445 -43.37 -11.72 21.77
CA THR A 445 -44.32 -10.96 22.58
C THR A 445 -43.86 -9.51 22.85
N LEU A 446 -42.62 -9.16 22.49
CA LEU A 446 -42.03 -7.84 22.69
C LEU A 446 -42.44 -6.87 21.56
N SER A 447 -42.71 -5.62 21.92
CA SER A 447 -42.95 -4.55 20.93
C SER A 447 -41.71 -4.31 20.07
N GLU A 448 -41.87 -3.76 18.86
CA GLU A 448 -40.73 -3.46 17.98
C GLU A 448 -39.69 -2.57 18.69
N GLU A 449 -40.14 -1.61 19.50
CA GLU A 449 -39.27 -0.74 20.29
C GLU A 449 -38.46 -1.53 21.32
N GLN A 450 -39.09 -2.45 22.05
CA GLN A 450 -38.40 -3.33 23.00
C GLN A 450 -37.40 -4.25 22.28
N GLN A 451 -37.73 -4.74 21.08
CA GLN A 451 -36.81 -5.54 20.26
C GLN A 451 -35.61 -4.70 19.79
N ARG A 452 -35.80 -3.42 19.42
CA ARG A 452 -34.72 -2.50 19.05
C ARG A 452 -33.81 -2.15 20.24
N GLU A 453 -34.39 -2.01 21.43
CA GLU A 453 -33.62 -1.82 22.66
C GLU A 453 -32.80 -3.08 22.97
N ALA A 454 -33.40 -4.27 22.89
CA ALA A 454 -32.72 -5.55 23.08
C ALA A 454 -31.58 -5.75 22.07
N HIS A 455 -31.78 -5.38 20.80
CA HIS A 455 -30.73 -5.36 19.79
C HIS A 455 -29.57 -4.44 20.21
N THR A 456 -29.87 -3.22 20.63
CA THR A 456 -28.87 -2.23 21.05
C THR A 456 -28.07 -2.74 22.26
N LYS A 457 -28.73 -3.38 23.23
CA LYS A 457 -28.06 -4.02 24.37
C LYS A 457 -27.16 -5.18 23.94
N ARG A 458 -27.60 -6.00 22.97
CA ARG A 458 -26.83 -7.15 22.46
C ARG A 458 -25.58 -6.75 21.68
N TRP A 459 -25.70 -5.75 20.80
CA TRP A 459 -24.63 -5.41 19.85
C TRP A 459 -23.89 -4.12 20.18
N GLY A 460 -24.36 -3.34 21.15
CA GLY A 460 -23.80 -2.04 21.52
C GLY A 460 -23.96 -0.97 20.43
N VAL A 461 -24.79 -1.24 19.42
CA VAL A 461 -25.10 -0.33 18.31
C VAL A 461 -26.59 -0.39 18.01
N ALA A 462 -27.16 0.76 17.64
CA ALA A 462 -28.54 0.82 17.21
C ALA A 462 -28.74 0.06 15.88
N PRO A 463 -29.88 -0.63 15.70
CA PRO A 463 -30.17 -1.31 14.45
C PRO A 463 -30.27 -0.32 13.29
N ASP A 464 -29.58 -0.63 12.18
CA ASP A 464 -29.56 0.17 10.95
C ASP A 464 -29.38 -0.71 9.71
N ASP A 465 -30.50 -1.02 9.06
CA ASP A 465 -30.54 -1.83 7.85
C ASP A 465 -29.73 -1.23 6.69
N ARG A 466 -29.56 0.11 6.64
CA ARG A 466 -28.76 0.71 5.58
C ARG A 466 -27.29 0.34 5.76
N SER A 467 -26.76 0.52 6.98
CA SER A 467 -25.40 0.11 7.32
C SER A 467 -25.21 -1.40 7.13
N ALA A 468 -26.16 -2.22 7.58
CA ALA A 468 -26.10 -3.68 7.40
C ALA A 468 -26.01 -4.06 5.91
N ARG A 469 -26.84 -3.45 5.05
CA ARG A 469 -26.80 -3.67 3.60
C ARG A 469 -25.45 -3.30 2.99
N GLU A 470 -24.88 -2.17 3.38
CA GLU A 470 -23.56 -1.71 2.89
C GLU A 470 -22.43 -2.68 3.28
N TRP A 471 -22.43 -3.16 4.53
CA TRP A 471 -21.46 -4.13 5.03
C TRP A 471 -21.59 -5.49 4.33
N PHE A 472 -22.81 -6.02 4.18
CA PHE A 472 -23.03 -7.26 3.44
C PHE A 472 -22.68 -7.13 1.96
N ALA A 473 -23.00 -6.00 1.31
CA ALA A 473 -22.57 -5.75 -0.06
C ALA A 473 -21.04 -5.74 -0.21
N ALA A 474 -20.33 -5.15 0.76
CA ALA A 474 -18.86 -5.13 0.76
C ALA A 474 -18.25 -6.54 0.95
N ALA A 475 -18.84 -7.37 1.82
CA ALA A 475 -18.44 -8.76 2.03
C ALA A 475 -18.82 -9.67 0.84
N SER A 476 -19.98 -9.45 0.24
CA SER A 476 -20.48 -10.16 -0.95
C SER A 476 -19.53 -9.96 -2.14
N LYS A 477 -19.01 -8.74 -2.36
CA LYS A 477 -17.96 -8.45 -3.36
C LYS A 477 -16.64 -9.23 -3.14
N LYS A 478 -16.45 -9.86 -1.98
CA LYS A 478 -15.33 -10.75 -1.66
C LYS A 478 -15.67 -12.23 -1.83
N ASN A 479 -16.83 -12.54 -2.41
CA ASN A 479 -17.39 -13.88 -2.55
C ASN A 479 -17.59 -14.60 -1.21
N PHE A 480 -17.88 -13.86 -0.13
CA PHE A 480 -18.17 -14.46 1.18
C PHE A 480 -19.63 -14.88 1.25
N LEU A 481 -19.87 -16.19 1.10
CA LEU A 481 -21.18 -16.77 0.88
C LEU A 481 -22.26 -16.33 1.90
N PRO A 482 -22.03 -16.35 3.23
CA PRO A 482 -23.04 -15.88 4.19
C PRO A 482 -23.48 -14.42 3.97
N ALA A 483 -22.55 -13.56 3.54
CA ALA A 483 -22.88 -12.18 3.21
C ALA A 483 -23.61 -12.03 1.87
N ILE A 484 -23.35 -12.92 0.89
CA ILE A 484 -24.11 -12.94 -0.37
C ILE A 484 -25.57 -13.28 -0.07
N MET A 485 -25.82 -14.28 0.77
CA MET A 485 -27.16 -14.70 1.19
C MET A 485 -27.91 -13.56 1.89
N ASN A 486 -27.30 -12.95 2.91
CA ASN A 486 -27.92 -11.83 3.63
C ASN A 486 -28.09 -10.60 2.74
N TYR A 487 -27.13 -10.29 1.85
CA TYR A 487 -27.26 -9.18 0.91
C TYR A 487 -28.41 -9.42 -0.08
N GLY A 488 -28.51 -10.63 -0.64
CA GLY A 488 -29.59 -11.03 -1.53
C GLY A 488 -30.95 -10.88 -0.87
N ARG A 489 -31.07 -11.31 0.40
CA ARG A 489 -32.29 -11.17 1.18
C ARG A 489 -32.68 -9.71 1.40
N MET A 490 -31.72 -8.87 1.78
CA MET A 490 -31.97 -7.44 1.98
C MET A 490 -32.36 -6.72 0.68
N VAL A 491 -31.80 -7.12 -0.46
CA VAL A 491 -32.20 -6.59 -1.77
C VAL A 491 -33.63 -7.05 -2.11
N LEU A 492 -33.94 -8.33 -1.90
CA LEU A 492 -35.28 -8.89 -2.15
C LEU A 492 -36.37 -8.23 -1.29
N GLU A 493 -36.08 -7.97 -0.02
CA GLU A 493 -37.00 -7.33 0.94
C GLU A 493 -36.99 -5.79 0.86
N ARG A 494 -36.19 -5.20 -0.04
CA ARG A 494 -35.98 -3.74 -0.18
C ARG A 494 -35.54 -3.03 1.12
N ARG A 495 -34.83 -3.74 1.98
CA ARG A 495 -34.37 -3.22 3.28
C ARG A 495 -33.15 -2.32 3.10
N GLY A 496 -33.06 -1.26 3.90
CA GLY A 496 -31.91 -0.34 3.86
C GLY A 496 -31.79 0.51 2.59
N VAL A 497 -32.86 0.64 1.79
CA VAL A 497 -32.94 1.59 0.65
C VAL A 497 -33.34 2.99 1.19
N ALA A 498 -32.66 4.04 0.71
CA ALA A 498 -33.05 5.42 1.02
C ALA A 498 -34.49 5.70 0.55
N THR A 499 -35.30 6.38 1.37
CA THR A 499 -36.73 6.65 1.11
C THR A 499 -36.99 7.29 -0.25
N ALA A 500 -36.10 8.19 -0.71
CA ALA A 500 -36.17 8.82 -2.03
C ALA A 500 -36.06 7.84 -3.22
N ASN A 501 -35.46 6.67 -3.03
CA ASN A 501 -35.25 5.68 -4.09
C ASN A 501 -36.29 4.55 -4.08
N ARG A 502 -37.14 4.43 -3.06
CA ARG A 502 -38.15 3.35 -2.99
C ARG A 502 -39.17 3.39 -4.12
N HIS A 503 -39.39 4.57 -4.71
CA HIS A 503 -40.30 4.79 -5.83
C HIS A 503 -39.60 4.93 -7.19
N ALA A 504 -38.26 4.98 -7.23
CA ALA A 504 -37.47 5.34 -8.42
C ALA A 504 -36.85 4.14 -9.15
N SER A 505 -36.62 3.01 -8.47
CA SER A 505 -36.28 1.74 -9.14
C SER A 505 -37.55 0.92 -9.37
N SER A 506 -37.82 0.53 -10.62
CA SER A 506 -38.92 -0.39 -10.90
C SER A 506 -38.76 -1.67 -10.09
N SER A 507 -39.89 -2.23 -9.63
CA SER A 507 -39.93 -3.46 -8.84
C SER A 507 -39.05 -4.57 -9.43
N ASP A 508 -39.08 -4.65 -10.76
CA ASP A 508 -38.37 -5.63 -11.57
C ASP A 508 -36.84 -5.51 -11.54
N SER A 509 -36.29 -4.30 -11.46
CA SER A 509 -34.84 -4.11 -11.47
C SER A 509 -34.20 -4.69 -10.21
N GLU A 510 -34.81 -4.48 -9.04
CA GLU A 510 -34.30 -5.02 -7.78
C GLU A 510 -34.52 -6.54 -7.68
N LEU A 511 -35.63 -7.05 -8.23
CA LEU A 511 -35.85 -8.49 -8.36
C LEU A 511 -34.79 -9.15 -9.25
N ALA A 512 -34.40 -8.50 -10.36
CA ALA A 512 -33.32 -8.97 -11.23
C ALA A 512 -31.94 -8.94 -10.55
N ASP A 513 -31.67 -7.91 -9.74
CA ASP A 513 -30.44 -7.83 -8.94
C ASP A 513 -30.40 -8.95 -7.90
N ALA A 514 -31.49 -9.18 -7.15
CA ALA A 514 -31.60 -10.26 -6.18
C ALA A 514 -31.42 -11.65 -6.85
N GLU A 515 -32.07 -11.86 -7.99
CA GLU A 515 -31.95 -13.08 -8.78
C GLU A 515 -30.50 -13.36 -9.20
N THR A 516 -29.80 -12.31 -9.65
CA THR A 516 -28.38 -12.39 -10.02
C THR A 516 -27.52 -12.76 -8.81
N ILE A 517 -27.78 -12.15 -7.64
CA ILE A 517 -27.07 -12.43 -6.40
C ILE A 517 -27.24 -13.90 -5.98
N TYR A 518 -28.47 -14.41 -5.97
CA TYR A 518 -28.74 -15.81 -5.60
C TYR A 518 -28.21 -16.82 -6.61
N ARG A 519 -28.26 -16.54 -7.91
CA ARG A 519 -27.61 -17.38 -8.93
C ARG A 519 -26.10 -17.46 -8.73
N ASN A 520 -25.46 -16.33 -8.43
CA ASN A 520 -24.03 -16.29 -8.11
C ASN A 520 -23.73 -17.11 -6.83
N ALA A 521 -24.58 -17.03 -5.81
CA ALA A 521 -24.47 -17.84 -4.60
C ALA A 521 -24.52 -19.34 -4.92
N LEU A 522 -25.48 -19.79 -5.72
CA LEU A 522 -25.58 -21.19 -6.15
C LEU A 522 -24.35 -21.67 -6.93
N GLY A 523 -23.81 -20.83 -7.83
CA GLY A 523 -22.58 -21.13 -8.56
C GLY A 523 -21.38 -21.33 -7.61
N LEU A 524 -21.26 -20.47 -6.60
CA LEU A 524 -20.21 -20.59 -5.58
C LEU A 524 -20.39 -21.83 -4.69
N ILE A 525 -21.62 -22.14 -4.27
CA ILE A 525 -21.91 -23.33 -3.46
C ILE A 525 -21.51 -24.60 -4.22
N LYS A 526 -21.90 -24.72 -5.49
CA LYS A 526 -21.52 -25.86 -6.34
C LYS A 526 -20.00 -25.99 -6.48
N ALA A 527 -19.31 -24.88 -6.68
CA ALA A 527 -17.84 -24.88 -6.74
C ALA A 527 -17.19 -25.35 -5.43
N MET A 528 -17.75 -24.94 -4.28
CA MET A 528 -17.27 -25.37 -2.96
C MET A 528 -17.54 -26.86 -2.70
N GLN A 529 -18.71 -27.38 -3.07
CA GLN A 529 -19.03 -28.81 -2.98
C GLN A 529 -18.08 -29.66 -3.83
N ASN A 530 -17.84 -29.26 -5.08
CA ASN A 530 -16.89 -29.95 -5.96
C ASN A 530 -15.47 -29.95 -5.38
N GLN A 531 -15.06 -28.87 -4.73
CA GLN A 531 -13.76 -28.79 -4.06
C GLN A 531 -13.69 -29.74 -2.85
N ASN A 532 -14.74 -29.84 -2.05
CA ASN A 532 -14.81 -30.76 -0.91
C ASN A 532 -14.77 -32.22 -1.37
N LEU A 533 -15.47 -32.56 -2.46
CA LEU A 533 -15.44 -33.89 -3.08
C LEU A 533 -14.04 -34.25 -3.60
N ALA A 534 -13.36 -33.30 -4.26
CA ALA A 534 -11.99 -33.50 -4.73
C ALA A 534 -11.01 -33.73 -3.55
N GLN A 535 -11.18 -33.01 -2.44
CA GLN A 535 -10.35 -33.18 -1.24
C GLN A 535 -10.59 -34.54 -0.57
N ALA A 536 -11.85 -35.00 -0.48
CA ALA A 536 -12.18 -36.31 0.05
C ALA A 536 -11.58 -37.47 -0.79
N SER A 537 -11.39 -37.26 -2.10
CA SER A 537 -10.76 -38.27 -2.97
C SER A 537 -9.23 -38.38 -2.82
N HIS A 538 -8.58 -37.40 -2.19
CA HIS A 538 -7.11 -37.34 -2.06
C HIS A 538 -6.60 -37.62 -0.63
N SER A 539 -7.44 -37.55 0.39
CA SER A 539 -7.05 -37.93 1.75
C SER A 539 -7.26 -39.43 2.00
N LYS A 540 -6.17 -40.20 2.13
CA LYS A 540 -6.19 -41.59 2.68
C LYS A 540 -6.41 -41.62 4.21
N SER A 541 -6.67 -40.48 4.85
CA SER A 541 -7.04 -40.42 6.26
C SER A 541 -8.56 -40.49 6.42
N ASN A 542 -9.04 -41.45 7.22
CA ASN A 542 -10.42 -41.54 7.71
C ASN A 542 -10.73 -40.41 8.72
N THR A 543 -10.51 -39.15 8.34
CA THR A 543 -11.04 -38.00 9.06
C THR A 543 -12.24 -37.50 8.27
N PRO A 544 -13.48 -37.73 8.74
CA PRO A 544 -14.66 -37.30 8.01
C PRO A 544 -14.58 -35.78 7.80
N ALA A 545 -14.69 -35.33 6.55
CA ALA A 545 -15.03 -33.94 6.29
C ALA A 545 -16.23 -33.63 7.18
N THR A 546 -16.08 -32.65 8.07
CA THR A 546 -17.05 -32.39 9.16
C THR A 546 -18.45 -32.37 8.57
N HIS A 547 -19.31 -33.31 9.00
CA HIS A 547 -20.69 -33.44 8.51
C HIS A 547 -21.46 -32.10 8.56
N SER A 548 -21.03 -31.16 9.41
CA SER A 548 -21.53 -29.79 9.54
C SER A 548 -21.40 -28.93 8.28
N ASP A 549 -20.27 -28.98 7.57
CA ASP A 549 -19.96 -27.98 6.54
C ASP A 549 -20.74 -28.26 5.25
N SER A 550 -20.93 -29.55 4.94
CA SER A 550 -21.80 -30.00 3.84
C SER A 550 -23.27 -29.70 4.12
N ALA A 551 -23.73 -29.92 5.36
CA ALA A 551 -25.11 -29.63 5.76
C ALA A 551 -25.44 -28.13 5.68
N VAL A 552 -24.53 -27.26 6.14
CA VAL A 552 -24.68 -25.80 6.04
C VAL A 552 -24.73 -25.34 4.58
N LEU A 553 -23.85 -25.85 3.71
CA LEU A 553 -23.88 -25.54 2.28
C LEU A 553 -25.18 -26.00 1.61
N ASN A 554 -25.66 -27.19 1.96
CA ASN A 554 -26.94 -27.71 1.45
C ASN A 554 -28.12 -26.85 1.90
N HIS A 555 -28.13 -26.41 3.16
CA HIS A 555 -29.14 -25.51 3.69
C HIS A 555 -29.14 -24.16 2.95
N MET A 556 -27.96 -23.55 2.78
CA MET A 556 -27.83 -22.30 2.01
C MET A 556 -28.25 -22.47 0.54
N MET A 557 -28.00 -23.64 -0.06
CA MET A 557 -28.44 -23.96 -1.41
C MET A 557 -29.97 -24.02 -1.50
N GLN A 558 -30.61 -24.69 -0.55
CA GLN A 558 -32.07 -24.77 -0.46
C GLN A 558 -32.68 -23.38 -0.25
N GLU A 559 -32.10 -22.56 0.63
CA GLU A 559 -32.54 -21.18 0.89
C GLU A 559 -32.40 -20.29 -0.35
N ALA A 560 -31.28 -20.40 -1.09
CA ALA A 560 -31.06 -19.66 -2.33
C ALA A 560 -32.08 -20.09 -3.41
N GLN A 561 -32.35 -21.39 -3.55
CA GLN A 561 -33.33 -21.90 -4.50
C GLN A 561 -34.76 -21.47 -4.12
N HIS A 562 -35.11 -21.55 -2.84
CA HIS A 562 -36.39 -21.06 -2.34
C HIS A 562 -36.56 -19.56 -2.63
N SER A 563 -35.52 -18.76 -2.44
CA SER A 563 -35.53 -17.32 -2.73
C SER A 563 -35.71 -17.04 -4.23
N LEU A 564 -35.08 -17.82 -5.11
CA LEU A 564 -35.30 -17.72 -6.56
C LEU A 564 -36.73 -18.09 -6.96
N ASN A 565 -37.29 -19.16 -6.39
CA ASN A 565 -38.68 -19.54 -6.64
C ASN A 565 -39.66 -18.44 -6.17
N ARG A 566 -39.36 -17.79 -5.03
CA ARG A 566 -40.13 -16.63 -4.55
C ARG A 566 -40.04 -15.45 -5.52
N ILE A 567 -38.86 -15.15 -6.07
CA ILE A 567 -38.68 -14.10 -7.08
C ILE A 567 -39.51 -14.41 -8.35
N ALA A 568 -39.54 -15.66 -8.81
CA ALA A 568 -40.33 -16.07 -9.96
C ALA A 568 -41.84 -15.83 -9.72
N LYS A 569 -42.36 -16.25 -8.56
CA LYS A 569 -43.78 -16.00 -8.19
C LYS A 569 -44.13 -14.52 -8.12
N LEU A 570 -43.24 -13.68 -7.59
CA LEU A 570 -43.46 -12.23 -7.51
C LEU A 570 -43.55 -11.57 -8.89
N ARG A 571 -42.80 -12.07 -9.88
CA ARG A 571 -42.91 -11.59 -11.27
C ARG A 571 -44.21 -12.01 -11.94
N GLU A 572 -44.68 -13.21 -11.65
CA GLU A 572 -45.96 -13.71 -12.16
C GLU A 572 -47.15 -12.91 -11.59
N SER A 573 -47.13 -12.57 -10.30
CA SER A 573 -48.18 -11.73 -9.69
C SER A 573 -48.23 -10.33 -10.29
N ASP A 574 -47.07 -9.70 -10.56
CA ASP A 574 -47.01 -8.37 -11.18
C ASP A 574 -47.54 -8.41 -12.64
N SER A 575 -47.43 -9.53 -13.35
CA SER A 575 -47.97 -9.70 -14.71
C SER A 575 -49.50 -9.81 -14.76
N SER A 576 -50.12 -10.37 -13.71
CA SER A 576 -51.56 -10.61 -13.62
C SER A 576 -52.40 -9.37 -13.28
N HIS A 577 -51.76 -8.25 -12.90
CA HIS A 577 -52.41 -6.96 -12.65
C HIS A 577 -52.23 -5.94 -13.80
N SER A 578 -51.65 -6.34 -14.93
CA SER A 578 -51.34 -5.45 -16.05
C SER A 578 -52.27 -5.55 -17.27
N SER A 579 -53.39 -6.28 -17.18
CA SER A 579 -54.28 -6.53 -18.32
C SER A 579 -55.23 -5.38 -18.71
N ASP A 580 -55.22 -4.25 -18.01
CA ASP A 580 -56.01 -3.06 -18.37
C ASP A 580 -55.14 -1.79 -18.45
N SER A 581 -54.42 -1.63 -19.55
CA SER A 581 -54.21 -0.34 -20.24
C SER A 581 -53.24 -0.51 -21.42
N LYS A 582 -53.82 -0.68 -22.61
CA LYS A 582 -53.08 -0.43 -23.87
C LYS A 582 -52.95 1.07 -24.06
N SER A 583 -51.75 1.62 -23.91
CA SER A 583 -51.38 2.86 -24.59
C SER A 583 -49.94 2.80 -25.09
N ASN A 584 -49.78 3.17 -26.35
CA ASN A 584 -48.54 3.13 -27.11
C ASN A 584 -47.50 4.11 -26.53
N GLY A 585 -46.31 3.59 -26.20
CA GLY A 585 -45.11 4.37 -25.90
C GLY A 585 -43.88 3.67 -26.51
N PRO A 586 -42.88 4.42 -27.02
CA PRO A 586 -41.95 3.93 -28.03
C PRO A 586 -40.96 2.89 -27.49
N GLN A 587 -40.52 1.99 -28.38
CA GLN A 587 -39.39 1.08 -28.17
C GLN A 587 -38.19 1.84 -27.60
N SER A 588 -37.93 1.66 -26.31
CA SER A 588 -36.73 2.18 -25.67
C SER A 588 -35.67 1.08 -25.57
N GLN A 589 -34.50 1.42 -26.08
CA GLN A 589 -33.28 0.63 -26.03
C GLN A 589 -32.93 0.31 -24.57
N SER A 590 -32.40 -0.90 -24.35
CA SER A 590 -31.86 -1.44 -23.10
C SER A 590 -31.33 -0.39 -22.09
N PRO A 591 -31.82 -0.33 -20.84
CA PRO A 591 -31.22 0.49 -19.81
C PRO A 591 -30.09 -0.28 -19.09
N SER A 592 -29.06 -0.68 -19.83
CA SER A 592 -27.76 -1.08 -19.24
C SER A 592 -26.90 0.15 -18.88
N SER A 593 -27.47 1.35 -18.95
CA SER A 593 -26.79 2.64 -18.76
C SER A 593 -27.29 3.46 -17.56
N ALA A 594 -28.37 3.06 -16.88
CA ALA A 594 -29.06 3.89 -15.88
C ALA A 594 -28.37 3.98 -14.49
N TRP A 595 -27.42 3.09 -14.16
CA TRP A 595 -26.64 3.16 -12.91
C TRP A 595 -25.48 4.18 -12.94
N ARG A 596 -25.40 5.06 -13.94
CA ARG A 596 -24.36 6.11 -13.97
C ARG A 596 -24.76 7.44 -13.32
N HIS A 597 -26.00 7.60 -12.89
CA HIS A 597 -26.50 8.91 -12.44
C HIS A 597 -27.19 8.88 -11.07
N ILE A 598 -26.62 8.19 -10.08
CA ILE A 598 -26.87 8.53 -8.66
C ILE A 598 -25.78 9.50 -8.20
N GLY A 599 -25.86 10.75 -8.66
CA GLY A 599 -25.12 11.91 -8.15
C GLY A 599 -23.59 11.78 -7.97
N PRO A 600 -22.91 12.84 -7.51
CA PRO A 600 -21.47 12.76 -7.21
C PRO A 600 -21.14 11.84 -6.01
N ALA A 601 -22.10 11.23 -5.30
CA ALA A 601 -21.89 10.65 -3.98
C ALA A 601 -20.86 9.50 -3.89
N PRO A 602 -20.88 8.43 -4.73
CA PRO A 602 -19.87 7.37 -4.61
C PRO A 602 -18.45 7.81 -5.01
N ALA A 603 -18.34 8.68 -6.01
CA ALA A 603 -17.05 9.22 -6.48
C ALA A 603 -16.48 10.26 -5.50
N LEU A 604 -17.37 11.05 -4.88
CA LEU A 604 -17.04 12.00 -3.82
C LEU A 604 -16.61 11.28 -2.55
N LEU A 605 -17.30 10.20 -2.16
CA LEU A 605 -16.91 9.35 -1.03
C LEU A 605 -15.53 8.72 -1.24
N LYS A 606 -15.23 8.22 -2.46
CA LYS A 606 -13.87 7.75 -2.78
C LYS A 606 -12.85 8.88 -2.65
N PHE A 607 -13.14 10.08 -3.15
CA PHE A 607 -12.25 11.23 -3.05
C PHE A 607 -12.00 11.66 -1.59
N TRP A 608 -13.07 11.82 -0.81
CA TRP A 608 -13.03 12.20 0.61
C TRP A 608 -12.60 11.08 1.55
N SER A 609 -12.54 9.82 1.13
CA SER A 609 -11.90 8.77 1.92
C SER A 609 -10.37 8.93 1.96
N THR A 610 -9.79 9.72 1.05
CA THR A 610 -8.36 10.05 1.06
C THR A 610 -8.07 11.31 1.89
N THR A 611 -7.00 11.28 2.69
CA THR A 611 -6.52 12.46 3.45
C THR A 611 -6.17 13.62 2.53
N VAL A 612 -5.63 13.33 1.34
CA VAL A 612 -5.34 14.34 0.30
C VAL A 612 -6.62 14.98 -0.24
N GLY A 613 -7.68 14.20 -0.50
CA GLY A 613 -8.96 14.74 -0.98
C GLY A 613 -9.63 15.66 0.05
N ARG A 614 -9.58 15.29 1.34
CA ARG A 614 -10.03 16.16 2.44
C ARG A 614 -9.22 17.44 2.52
N ASP A 615 -7.88 17.37 2.53
CA ASP A 615 -7.01 18.55 2.56
C ASP A 615 -7.26 19.50 1.39
N LYS A 616 -7.39 18.98 0.15
CA LYS A 616 -7.68 19.84 -1.01
C LYS A 616 -9.06 20.49 -0.93
N SER A 617 -10.07 19.77 -0.44
CA SER A 617 -11.41 20.35 -0.24
C SER A 617 -11.37 21.46 0.80
N SER A 618 -10.76 21.20 1.96
CA SER A 618 -10.57 22.18 3.02
C SER A 618 -9.72 23.37 2.54
N ARG A 619 -8.72 23.15 1.68
CA ARG A 619 -7.91 24.23 1.08
C ARG A 619 -8.77 25.13 0.21
N THR A 620 -9.61 24.56 -0.64
CA THR A 620 -10.55 25.31 -1.48
C THR A 620 -11.48 26.16 -0.62
N VAL A 621 -12.10 25.60 0.42
CA VAL A 621 -12.98 26.36 1.33
C VAL A 621 -12.19 27.47 2.04
N GLN A 622 -10.99 27.19 2.55
CA GLN A 622 -10.17 28.20 3.24
C GLN A 622 -9.87 29.42 2.34
N TYR A 623 -9.40 29.19 1.11
CA TYR A 623 -9.03 30.28 0.21
C TYR A 623 -10.26 30.96 -0.40
N LEU A 624 -11.35 30.23 -0.62
CA LEU A 624 -12.62 30.81 -1.03
C LEU A 624 -13.19 31.72 0.07
N SER A 625 -13.16 31.29 1.34
CA SER A 625 -13.53 32.13 2.47
C SER A 625 -12.62 33.35 2.62
N ARG A 626 -11.32 33.24 2.29
CA ARG A 626 -10.43 34.40 2.23
C ARG A 626 -10.86 35.41 1.14
N PHE A 627 -11.21 34.93 -0.05
CA PHE A 627 -11.73 35.76 -1.12
C PHE A 627 -13.06 36.41 -0.73
N LEU A 628 -14.00 35.64 -0.18
CA LEU A 628 -15.32 36.11 0.22
C LEU A 628 -15.26 37.12 1.38
N ALA A 629 -14.34 36.96 2.33
CA ALA A 629 -14.10 37.96 3.38
C ALA A 629 -13.69 39.31 2.79
N TRP A 630 -12.77 39.31 1.81
CA TRP A 630 -12.35 40.52 1.12
C TRP A 630 -13.46 41.10 0.23
N TYR A 631 -14.18 40.25 -0.51
CA TYR A 631 -15.25 40.66 -1.41
C TYR A 631 -16.40 41.33 -0.64
N THR A 632 -16.88 40.69 0.44
CA THR A 632 -17.96 41.23 1.27
C THR A 632 -17.55 42.53 1.98
N LEU A 633 -16.30 42.63 2.44
CA LEU A 633 -15.76 43.88 2.98
C LEU A 633 -15.73 44.99 1.92
N SER A 634 -15.35 44.67 0.68
CA SER A 634 -15.30 45.62 -0.44
C SER A 634 -16.69 46.11 -0.86
N GLN A 635 -17.74 45.32 -0.59
CA GLN A 635 -19.14 45.66 -0.84
C GLN A 635 -19.80 46.40 0.36
N GLY A 636 -19.03 46.76 1.39
CA GLY A 636 -19.55 47.47 2.57
C GLY A 636 -20.41 46.62 3.50
N ALA A 637 -20.27 45.28 3.47
CA ALA A 637 -21.04 44.40 4.34
C ALA A 637 -20.72 44.63 5.84
N PRO A 638 -21.65 44.28 6.76
CA PRO A 638 -21.43 44.39 8.19
C PRO A 638 -20.16 43.67 8.67
N LYS A 639 -19.48 44.23 9.68
CA LYS A 639 -18.26 43.64 10.27
C LYS A 639 -18.46 42.19 10.72
N GLU A 640 -19.67 41.84 11.16
CA GLU A 640 -20.03 40.49 11.54
C GLU A 640 -19.94 39.49 10.38
N THR A 641 -20.45 39.85 9.20
CA THR A 641 -20.40 39.01 7.99
C THR A 641 -18.95 38.75 7.56
N VAL A 642 -18.10 39.77 7.61
CA VAL A 642 -16.65 39.64 7.32
C VAL A 642 -15.98 38.74 8.37
N ALA A 643 -16.33 38.89 9.65
CA ALA A 643 -15.81 38.07 10.74
C ALA A 643 -16.18 36.59 10.61
N ARG A 644 -17.39 36.26 10.13
CA ARG A 644 -17.81 34.88 9.84
C ARG A 644 -16.89 34.23 8.81
N TRP A 645 -16.65 34.88 7.67
CA TRP A 645 -15.74 34.37 6.64
C TRP A 645 -14.29 34.27 7.12
N SER A 646 -13.82 35.26 7.89
CA SER A 646 -12.49 35.25 8.51
C SER A 646 -12.31 34.09 9.48
N SER A 647 -13.34 33.79 10.28
CA SER A 647 -13.36 32.65 11.21
C SER A 647 -13.32 31.30 10.49
N ILE A 648 -14.05 31.16 9.37
CA ILE A 648 -13.99 29.93 8.56
C ILE A 648 -12.58 29.76 7.97
N LYS A 649 -11.99 30.83 7.41
CA LYS A 649 -10.61 30.85 6.89
C LYS A 649 -9.60 30.42 7.96
N SER A 650 -9.66 30.97 9.18
CA SER A 650 -8.70 30.67 10.24
C SER A 650 -8.85 29.26 10.79
N ASN A 651 -10.08 28.83 11.11
CA ASN A 651 -10.34 27.52 11.71
C ASN A 651 -10.01 26.38 10.76
N ILE A 652 -10.48 26.45 9.50
CA ILE A 652 -10.12 25.45 8.49
C ILE A 652 -8.61 25.48 8.22
N GLY A 653 -8.00 26.66 8.19
CA GLY A 653 -6.57 26.81 8.05
C GLY A 653 -5.79 26.08 9.15
N LEU A 654 -6.22 26.20 10.41
CA LEU A 654 -5.61 25.51 11.55
C LEU A 654 -5.78 23.98 11.44
N SER A 655 -6.99 23.50 11.16
CA SER A 655 -7.25 22.06 10.98
C SER A 655 -6.42 21.44 9.85
N ARG A 656 -6.17 22.18 8.77
CA ARG A 656 -5.33 21.69 7.66
C ARG A 656 -3.88 21.51 8.04
N LYS A 657 -3.33 22.38 8.91
CA LYS A 657 -1.95 22.22 9.39
C LYS A 657 -1.79 20.92 10.18
N LEU A 658 -2.79 20.56 11.00
CA LEU A 658 -2.84 19.27 11.70
C LEU A 658 -2.72 18.07 10.74
N PHE A 659 -3.48 18.05 9.64
CA PHE A 659 -3.41 16.97 8.63
C PHE A 659 -2.07 16.88 7.87
N ARG A 660 -1.16 17.83 8.07
CA ARG A 660 0.15 17.87 7.40
C ARG A 660 1.32 17.60 8.34
N ILE A 661 1.10 17.47 9.65
CA ILE A 661 2.15 17.08 10.59
C ILE A 661 2.75 15.74 10.16
N GLY A 662 4.08 15.64 10.17
CA GLY A 662 4.84 14.47 9.72
C GLY A 662 5.09 14.38 8.21
N LYS A 663 4.40 15.16 7.36
CA LYS A 663 4.59 15.10 5.90
C LYS A 663 5.99 15.51 5.43
N PHE A 664 6.75 16.24 6.24
CA PHE A 664 8.14 16.58 5.92
C PHE A 664 9.03 15.33 5.73
N LEU A 665 8.71 14.20 6.40
CA LEU A 665 9.43 12.94 6.23
C LEU A 665 9.26 12.36 4.82
N GLU A 666 8.06 12.47 4.24
CA GLU A 666 7.81 12.07 2.85
C GLU A 666 8.65 12.90 1.87
N HIS A 667 8.83 14.19 2.17
CA HIS A 667 9.66 15.09 1.36
C HIS A 667 11.15 14.79 1.50
N PHE A 668 11.66 14.47 2.69
CA PHE A 668 13.04 13.99 2.85
C PHE A 668 13.29 12.69 2.08
N GLN A 669 12.37 11.73 2.17
CA GLN A 669 12.47 10.50 1.39
C GLN A 669 12.43 10.78 -0.13
N ALA A 670 11.58 11.72 -0.57
CA ALA A 670 11.50 12.11 -1.97
C ALA A 670 12.77 12.84 -2.45
N ALA A 671 13.41 13.63 -1.59
CA ALA A 671 14.69 14.28 -1.88
C ALA A 671 15.79 13.22 -2.07
N LEU A 672 15.89 12.24 -1.16
CA LEU A 672 16.83 11.11 -1.30
C LEU A 672 16.58 10.32 -2.58
N LYS A 673 15.33 10.08 -2.95
CA LYS A 673 15.01 9.40 -4.22
C LYS A 673 15.40 10.23 -5.45
N ALA A 674 15.30 11.55 -5.36
CA ALA A 674 15.61 12.45 -6.47
C ALA A 674 17.11 12.47 -6.83
N THR A 675 18.00 12.12 -5.91
CA THR A 675 19.47 12.07 -6.16
C THR A 675 19.86 11.04 -7.22
N SER A 676 19.05 9.98 -7.39
CA SER A 676 19.23 8.95 -8.42
C SER A 676 18.72 9.35 -9.82
N THR A 677 18.27 10.59 -10.02
CA THR A 677 17.81 11.08 -11.32
C THR A 677 19.02 11.29 -12.25
N ALA A 678 19.00 10.73 -13.47
CA ALA A 678 20.13 10.83 -14.40
C ALA A 678 20.40 12.28 -14.86
N ASP A 679 19.34 13.01 -15.23
CA ASP A 679 19.45 14.40 -15.66
C ASP A 679 19.83 15.32 -14.48
N PRO A 680 20.96 16.05 -14.58
CA PRO A 680 21.50 16.84 -13.47
C PRO A 680 20.61 18.05 -13.12
N VAL A 681 19.97 18.69 -14.09
CA VAL A 681 19.07 19.83 -13.86
C VAL A 681 17.81 19.36 -13.15
N LEU A 682 17.24 18.23 -13.60
CA LEU A 682 16.09 17.62 -12.94
C LEU A 682 16.43 17.11 -11.54
N LYS A 683 17.64 16.58 -11.33
CA LYS A 683 18.13 16.15 -10.01
C LYS A 683 18.16 17.32 -9.03
N VAL A 684 18.88 18.40 -9.36
CA VAL A 684 19.04 19.56 -8.47
C VAL A 684 17.70 20.23 -8.20
N THR A 685 16.90 20.47 -9.24
CA THR A 685 15.58 21.09 -9.08
C THR A 685 14.61 20.22 -8.28
N ALA A 686 14.66 18.89 -8.42
CA ALA A 686 13.85 17.99 -7.62
C ALA A 686 14.31 17.97 -6.16
N VAL A 687 15.61 17.87 -5.87
CA VAL A 687 16.13 17.89 -4.49
C VAL A 687 15.78 19.22 -3.80
N GLY A 688 16.06 20.35 -4.46
CA GLY A 688 15.75 21.68 -3.93
C GLY A 688 14.26 21.89 -3.64
N ARG A 689 13.39 21.42 -4.55
CA ARG A 689 11.93 21.44 -4.35
C ARG A 689 11.52 20.67 -3.09
N GLN A 690 12.03 19.45 -2.93
CA GLN A 690 11.64 18.58 -1.82
C GLN A 690 12.15 19.11 -0.48
N LEU A 691 13.40 19.58 -0.41
CA LEU A 691 13.95 20.18 0.82
C LEU A 691 13.20 21.46 1.22
N GLY A 692 12.88 22.34 0.25
CA GLY A 692 12.06 23.53 0.50
C GLY A 692 10.71 23.19 1.12
N TYR A 693 10.02 22.17 0.61
CA TYR A 693 8.76 21.71 1.21
C TYR A 693 8.93 21.02 2.56
N ALA A 694 10.02 20.26 2.79
CA ALA A 694 10.28 19.62 4.07
C ALA A 694 10.44 20.66 5.19
N PHE A 695 11.32 21.65 5.01
CA PHE A 695 11.54 22.71 6.00
C PHE A 695 10.32 23.61 6.18
N TYR A 696 9.60 23.92 5.10
CA TYR A 696 8.30 24.60 5.18
C TYR A 696 7.34 23.87 6.13
N LEU A 697 7.18 22.55 5.96
CA LEU A 697 6.23 21.76 6.73
C LEU A 697 6.63 21.56 8.20
N ILE A 698 7.93 21.56 8.50
CA ILE A 698 8.42 21.60 9.89
C ILE A 698 7.97 22.89 10.56
N LEU A 699 8.22 24.04 9.93
CA LEU A 699 7.81 25.35 10.47
C LEU A 699 6.27 25.52 10.46
N ASP A 700 5.56 24.92 9.51
CA ASP A 700 4.09 24.88 9.50
C ASP A 700 3.52 24.09 10.70
N ALA A 701 4.20 23.02 11.13
CA ALA A 701 3.85 22.28 12.34
C ALA A 701 4.08 23.12 13.62
N LEU A 702 5.18 23.89 13.70
CA LEU A 702 5.39 24.84 14.80
C LEU A 702 4.27 25.89 14.86
N GLN A 703 3.87 26.45 13.71
CA GLN A 703 2.76 27.39 13.65
C GLN A 703 1.43 26.76 14.07
N TRP A 704 1.23 25.47 13.82
CA TRP A 704 0.04 24.77 14.32
C TRP A 704 0.09 24.63 15.84
N MET A 705 1.22 24.25 16.45
CA MET A 705 1.34 24.16 17.91
C MET A 705 1.01 25.50 18.59
N GLN A 706 1.44 26.61 17.99
CA GLN A 706 1.06 27.94 18.45
C GLN A 706 -0.44 28.21 18.30
N GLY A 707 -1.01 27.95 17.13
CA GLY A 707 -2.43 28.18 16.88
C GLY A 707 -3.37 27.28 17.72
N ALA A 708 -2.91 26.07 18.05
CA ALA A 708 -3.58 25.13 18.95
C ALA A 708 -3.38 25.49 20.44
N LYS A 709 -2.59 26.53 20.74
CA LYS A 709 -2.22 26.97 22.09
C LYS A 709 -1.45 25.91 22.89
N ALA A 710 -0.84 24.94 22.22
CA ALA A 710 0.01 23.92 22.84
C ALA A 710 1.37 24.50 23.27
N VAL A 711 1.89 25.47 22.51
CA VAL A 711 3.12 26.20 22.83
C VAL A 711 2.88 27.69 22.57
N ARG A 712 3.28 28.57 23.50
CA ARG A 712 3.17 30.02 23.33
C ARG A 712 4.54 30.62 22.99
N PHE A 713 4.79 30.84 21.71
CA PHE A 713 5.96 31.59 21.27
C PHE A 713 5.75 33.10 21.47
N GLU A 714 6.84 33.81 21.78
CA GLU A 714 6.86 35.27 21.70
C GLU A 714 6.45 35.76 20.31
N LYS A 715 5.84 36.95 20.26
CA LYS A 715 5.27 37.52 19.03
C LYS A 715 6.32 37.63 17.92
N GLU A 716 7.54 38.03 18.26
CA GLU A 716 8.64 38.16 17.30
C GLU A 716 9.08 36.79 16.75
N THR A 717 9.25 35.80 17.62
CA THR A 717 9.61 34.43 17.24
C THR A 717 8.55 33.79 16.34
N ALA A 718 7.27 33.97 16.68
CA ALA A 718 6.15 33.51 15.87
C ALA A 718 6.15 34.12 14.45
N GLN A 719 6.44 35.41 14.34
CA GLN A 719 6.55 36.11 13.07
C GLN A 719 7.76 35.60 12.26
N LYS A 720 8.91 35.38 12.90
CA LYS A 720 10.11 34.79 12.27
C LYS A 720 9.80 33.39 11.71
N ILE A 721 9.14 32.53 12.50
CA ILE A 721 8.71 31.19 12.06
C ILE A 721 7.79 31.30 10.84
N SER A 722 6.80 32.18 10.88
CA SER A 722 5.86 32.38 9.77
C SER A 722 6.57 32.87 8.50
N LYS A 723 7.46 33.87 8.62
CA LYS A 723 8.23 34.43 7.51
C LYS A 723 9.19 33.41 6.91
N ASN A 724 9.89 32.63 7.74
CA ASN A 724 10.79 31.58 7.28
C ASN A 724 10.04 30.42 6.61
N ALA A 725 8.87 30.03 7.13
CA ALA A 725 8.02 29.05 6.46
C ALA A 725 7.62 29.52 5.05
N ALA A 726 7.25 30.79 4.90
CA ALA A 726 6.94 31.37 3.60
C ALA A 726 8.16 31.38 2.66
N ARG A 727 9.37 31.68 3.16
CA ARG A 727 10.62 31.60 2.38
C ARG A 727 10.90 30.19 1.87
N PHE A 728 10.87 29.18 2.74
CA PHE A 728 11.10 27.79 2.33
C PHE A 728 10.03 27.28 1.35
N TRP A 729 8.78 27.70 1.55
CA TRP A 729 7.71 27.39 0.60
C TRP A 729 7.99 28.01 -0.78
N LEU A 730 8.41 29.27 -0.81
CA LEU A 730 8.78 29.97 -2.05
C LEU A 730 9.98 29.32 -2.75
N ILE A 731 11.01 28.88 -2.00
CA ILE A 731 12.15 28.13 -2.55
C ILE A 731 11.65 26.86 -3.25
N GLY A 732 10.79 26.08 -2.58
CA GLY A 732 10.24 24.84 -3.14
C GLY A 732 9.46 25.07 -4.44
N LEU A 733 8.63 26.12 -4.48
CA LEU A 733 7.88 26.52 -5.67
C LEU A 733 8.77 27.03 -6.80
N SER A 734 9.83 27.77 -6.48
CA SER A 734 10.77 28.33 -7.46
C SER A 734 11.50 27.21 -8.21
N PHE A 735 12.05 26.22 -7.47
CA PHE A 735 12.65 25.04 -8.08
C PHE A 735 11.64 24.22 -8.91
N SER A 736 10.38 24.17 -8.47
CA SER A 736 9.31 23.52 -9.23
C SER A 736 9.04 24.19 -10.58
N LEU A 737 8.97 25.53 -10.60
CA LEU A 737 8.78 26.30 -11.83
C LEU A 737 9.97 26.17 -12.78
N VAL A 738 11.21 26.26 -12.27
CA VAL A 738 12.42 26.05 -13.07
C VAL A 738 12.41 24.65 -13.71
N SER A 739 12.06 23.61 -12.93
CA SER A 739 11.89 22.24 -13.45
C SER A 739 10.79 22.16 -14.52
N GLY A 740 9.68 22.88 -14.35
CA GLY A 740 8.59 22.95 -15.32
C GLY A 740 8.99 23.60 -16.64
N VAL A 741 9.74 24.71 -16.60
CA VAL A 741 10.28 25.38 -17.79
C VAL A 741 11.24 24.44 -18.53
N TYR A 742 12.17 23.82 -17.80
CA TYR A 742 13.14 22.88 -18.38
C TYR A 742 12.46 21.66 -19.03
N LYS A 743 11.46 21.05 -18.36
CA LYS A 743 10.67 19.96 -18.94
C LYS A 743 9.87 20.40 -20.16
N SER A 744 9.32 21.61 -20.15
CA SER A 744 8.61 22.15 -21.31
C SER A 744 9.53 22.31 -22.52
N TYR A 745 10.78 22.74 -22.30
CA TYR A 745 11.81 22.79 -23.32
C TYR A 745 12.16 21.40 -23.86
N GLN A 746 12.44 20.42 -22.98
CA GLN A 746 12.72 19.04 -23.37
C GLN A 746 11.56 18.41 -24.16
N LEU A 747 10.31 18.63 -23.73
CA LEU A 747 9.13 18.13 -24.44
C LEU A 747 8.94 18.82 -25.80
N SER A 748 9.28 20.10 -25.92
CA SER A 748 9.26 20.80 -27.21
C SER A 748 10.25 20.20 -28.19
N GLN A 749 11.50 19.93 -27.75
CA GLN A 749 12.50 19.24 -28.57
C GLN A 749 12.04 17.83 -28.97
N ARG A 750 11.50 17.05 -28.03
CA ARG A 750 10.96 15.71 -28.32
C ARG A 750 9.79 15.75 -29.30
N THR A 751 8.93 16.76 -29.20
CA THR A 751 7.81 16.96 -30.13
C THR A 751 8.32 17.17 -31.55
N GLN A 752 9.34 18.03 -31.73
CA GLN A 752 9.93 18.30 -33.05
C GLN A 752 10.55 17.03 -33.68
N LEU A 753 11.20 16.19 -32.86
CA LEU A 753 11.78 14.93 -33.31
C LEU A 753 10.71 13.89 -33.69
N ALA A 754 9.61 13.84 -32.95
CA ALA A 754 8.52 12.88 -33.15
C ALA A 754 7.54 13.24 -34.28
N GLN A 755 7.69 14.40 -34.92
CA GLN A 755 6.82 14.86 -36.02
C GLN A 755 7.11 14.16 -37.35
N ARG A 756 8.33 13.64 -37.55
CA ARG A 756 8.71 13.00 -38.82
C ARG A 756 8.06 11.61 -38.95
N PRO A 757 7.37 11.29 -40.06
CA PRO A 757 6.82 9.96 -40.28
C PRO A 757 7.93 8.91 -40.30
N ARG A 758 7.69 7.74 -39.67
CA ARG A 758 8.68 6.66 -39.63
C ARG A 758 8.39 5.65 -40.75
N ALA A 759 9.45 5.08 -41.33
CA ALA A 759 9.39 4.32 -42.57
C ALA A 759 8.60 2.99 -42.49
N THR A 760 8.44 2.40 -41.31
CA THR A 760 7.75 1.12 -41.11
C THR A 760 6.47 1.30 -40.30
N ALA A 761 5.45 0.46 -40.56
CA ALA A 761 4.17 0.51 -39.86
C ALA A 761 4.32 0.33 -38.33
N GLU A 762 5.23 -0.53 -37.90
CA GLU A 762 5.57 -0.73 -36.49
C GLU A 762 6.16 0.54 -35.86
N LYS A 763 7.16 1.15 -36.50
CA LYS A 763 7.77 2.41 -36.04
C LYS A 763 6.76 3.57 -36.05
N GLU A 764 5.82 3.58 -36.98
CA GLU A 764 4.74 4.57 -37.02
C GLU A 764 3.74 4.38 -35.88
N ALA A 765 3.42 3.14 -35.50
CA ALA A 765 2.61 2.85 -34.32
C ALA A 765 3.31 3.32 -33.02
N GLU A 766 4.61 3.07 -32.88
CA GLU A 766 5.42 3.60 -31.77
C GLU A 766 5.41 5.13 -31.73
N ARG A 767 5.56 5.78 -32.89
CA ARG A 767 5.50 7.25 -33.02
C ARG A 767 4.17 7.80 -32.52
N ARG A 768 3.05 7.15 -32.86
CA ARG A 768 1.71 7.56 -32.41
C ARG A 768 1.56 7.47 -30.89
N VAL A 769 2.08 6.39 -30.29
CA VAL A 769 2.10 6.22 -28.83
C VAL A 769 2.99 7.30 -28.19
N GLU A 770 4.18 7.54 -28.74
CA GLU A 770 5.10 8.57 -28.25
C GLU A 770 4.47 9.98 -28.32
N LEU A 771 3.85 10.35 -29.45
CA LEU A 771 3.15 11.63 -29.59
C LEU A 771 2.01 11.76 -28.59
N HIS A 772 1.24 10.70 -28.36
CA HIS A 772 0.18 10.72 -27.37
C HIS A 772 0.73 10.94 -25.95
N GLN A 773 1.86 10.30 -25.63
CA GLN A 773 2.55 10.49 -24.36
C GLN A 773 3.09 11.92 -24.20
N ILE A 774 3.72 12.48 -25.23
CA ILE A 774 4.24 13.86 -25.24
C ILE A 774 3.12 14.88 -24.99
N VAL A 775 1.95 14.71 -25.62
CA VAL A 775 0.80 15.60 -25.42
C VAL A 775 0.28 15.49 -23.98
N ALA A 776 0.20 14.28 -23.43
CA ALA A 776 -0.21 14.06 -22.04
C ALA A 776 0.78 14.70 -21.04
N ASP A 777 2.08 14.50 -21.24
CA ASP A 777 3.14 15.05 -20.40
C ASP A 777 3.18 16.59 -20.47
N THR A 778 3.02 17.16 -21.68
CA THR A 778 2.96 18.61 -21.88
C THR A 778 1.79 19.22 -21.12
N LYS A 779 0.61 18.59 -21.18
CA LYS A 779 -0.57 19.05 -20.43
C LYS A 779 -0.34 18.96 -18.92
N ALA A 780 0.29 17.88 -18.44
CA ALA A 780 0.59 17.71 -17.02
C ALA A 780 1.58 18.78 -16.51
N VAL A 781 2.66 19.04 -17.25
CA VAL A 781 3.65 20.07 -16.91
C VAL A 781 3.02 21.46 -16.87
N ARG A 782 2.24 21.84 -17.89
CA ARG A 782 1.56 23.15 -17.94
C ARG A 782 0.59 23.36 -16.77
N LEU A 783 -0.20 22.35 -16.44
CA LEU A 783 -1.14 22.43 -15.30
C LEU A 783 -0.39 22.57 -13.97
N GLN A 784 0.73 21.85 -13.79
CA GLN A 784 1.56 21.99 -12.59
C GLN A 784 2.18 23.40 -12.50
N MET A 785 2.71 23.92 -13.61
CA MET A 785 3.28 25.28 -13.64
C MET A 785 2.23 26.35 -13.33
N LEU A 786 1.02 26.22 -13.88
CA LEU A 786 -0.09 27.12 -13.56
C LEU A 786 -0.44 27.06 -12.06
N GLN A 787 -0.50 25.85 -11.50
CA GLN A 787 -0.75 25.68 -10.08
C GLN A 787 0.35 26.31 -9.22
N ASP A 788 1.62 26.12 -9.58
CA ASP A 788 2.76 26.67 -8.85
C ASP A 788 2.81 28.20 -8.95
N ALA A 789 2.47 28.77 -10.11
CA ALA A 789 2.36 30.22 -10.31
C ALA A 789 1.27 30.83 -9.41
N CYS A 790 0.10 30.18 -9.32
CA CYS A 790 -0.95 30.58 -8.38
C CYS A 790 -0.50 30.42 -6.92
N ASP A 791 0.22 29.34 -6.60
CA ASP A 791 0.68 29.06 -5.25
C ASP A 791 1.80 30.00 -4.78
N ILE A 792 2.57 30.63 -5.69
CA ILE A 792 3.61 31.63 -5.37
C ILE A 792 3.03 32.92 -4.78
N VAL A 793 1.80 33.29 -5.14
CA VAL A 793 1.17 34.55 -4.73
C VAL A 793 1.18 34.70 -3.19
N ASN A 794 0.85 33.65 -2.46
CA ASN A 794 0.75 33.70 -1.00
C ASN A 794 2.12 33.82 -0.28
N PRO A 795 3.11 32.93 -0.48
CA PRO A 795 4.42 33.07 0.13
C PRO A 795 5.18 34.27 -0.41
N GLY A 796 5.02 34.64 -1.68
CA GLY A 796 5.63 35.84 -2.27
C GLY A 796 5.11 37.13 -1.62
N THR A 797 3.81 37.22 -1.34
CA THR A 797 3.27 38.34 -0.57
C THR A 797 3.72 38.32 0.88
N SER A 798 3.73 37.14 1.51
CA SER A 798 4.11 36.98 2.94
C SER A 798 5.58 37.29 3.22
N THR A 799 6.43 37.19 2.21
CA THR A 799 7.87 37.51 2.28
C THR A 799 8.18 38.95 1.88
N GLY A 800 7.20 39.68 1.32
CA GLY A 800 7.33 41.06 0.86
C GLY A 800 7.79 41.21 -0.59
N PHE A 801 7.85 40.13 -1.38
CA PHE A 801 8.17 40.22 -2.82
C PHE A 801 7.02 40.81 -3.63
N PHE A 802 5.78 40.61 -3.20
CA PHE A 802 4.58 41.16 -3.84
C PHE A 802 3.69 41.86 -2.80
N ASN A 803 2.87 42.79 -3.25
CA ASN A 803 1.88 43.50 -2.41
C ASN A 803 0.46 43.20 -2.89
N PHE A 804 0.07 41.92 -2.94
CA PHE A 804 -1.27 41.52 -3.32
C PHE A 804 -2.25 41.59 -2.14
N HIS A 805 -3.46 42.09 -2.39
CA HIS A 805 -4.53 42.09 -1.39
C HIS A 805 -5.17 40.70 -1.21
N ASP A 806 -5.93 40.52 -0.13
CA ASP A 806 -6.52 39.22 0.26
C ASP A 806 -7.43 38.59 -0.81
N GLY A 807 -8.06 39.41 -1.63
CA GLY A 807 -8.87 38.97 -2.79
C GLY A 807 -8.05 38.18 -3.80
N VAL A 808 -6.92 38.72 -4.27
CA VAL A 808 -6.04 38.03 -5.24
C VAL A 808 -5.48 36.74 -4.64
N ILE A 809 -5.04 36.78 -3.37
CA ILE A 809 -4.51 35.60 -2.67
C ILE A 809 -5.59 34.52 -2.53
N GLY A 810 -6.82 34.92 -2.20
CA GLY A 810 -7.98 34.03 -2.10
C GLY A 810 -8.34 33.39 -3.45
N ALA A 811 -8.40 34.19 -4.52
CA ALA A 811 -8.73 33.71 -5.86
C ALA A 811 -7.65 32.75 -6.40
N ALA A 812 -6.37 33.13 -6.33
CA ALA A 812 -5.26 32.31 -6.78
C ALA A 812 -5.19 30.99 -6.00
N GLY A 813 -5.33 31.04 -4.67
CA GLY A 813 -5.35 29.86 -3.83
C GLY A 813 -6.56 28.96 -4.05
N THR A 814 -7.72 29.51 -4.42
CA THR A 814 -8.91 28.73 -4.79
C THR A 814 -8.67 27.98 -6.10
N LEU A 815 -8.16 28.68 -7.13
CA LEU A 815 -7.85 28.08 -8.42
C LEU A 815 -6.80 26.96 -8.30
N SER A 816 -5.70 27.20 -7.58
CA SER A 816 -4.65 26.18 -7.38
C SER A 816 -5.18 24.97 -6.61
N SER A 817 -6.11 25.18 -5.68
CA SER A 817 -6.75 24.12 -4.91
C SER A 817 -7.69 23.28 -5.77
N LEU A 818 -8.47 23.91 -6.65
CA LEU A 818 -9.34 23.21 -7.61
C LEU A 818 -8.53 22.38 -8.60
N LEU A 819 -7.41 22.92 -9.12
CA LEU A 819 -6.49 22.16 -9.97
C LEU A 819 -5.90 20.93 -9.25
N GLY A 820 -5.47 21.11 -8.00
CA GLY A 820 -4.98 20.01 -7.16
C GLY A 820 -6.06 18.99 -6.81
N ALA A 821 -7.29 19.45 -6.51
CA ALA A 821 -8.45 18.60 -6.26
C ALA A 821 -8.81 17.77 -7.49
N ARG A 822 -8.80 18.38 -8.69
CA ARG A 822 -9.00 17.69 -9.96
C ARG A 822 -7.96 16.60 -10.21
N SER A 823 -6.68 16.88 -9.95
CA SER A 823 -5.62 15.87 -10.10
C SER A 823 -5.85 14.68 -9.17
N GLN A 824 -6.23 14.92 -7.92
CA GLN A 824 -6.52 13.86 -6.95
C GLN A 824 -7.83 13.13 -7.29
N TRP A 825 -8.83 13.82 -7.81
CA TRP A 825 -10.08 13.24 -8.29
C TRP A 825 -9.82 12.23 -9.41
N ILE A 826 -9.06 12.62 -10.43
CA ILE A 826 -8.67 11.74 -11.54
C ILE A 826 -7.87 10.52 -11.03
N LYS A 827 -6.98 10.72 -10.06
CA LYS A 827 -6.20 9.63 -9.46
C LYS A 827 -7.06 8.58 -8.76
N VAL A 828 -8.17 8.99 -8.15
CA VAL A 828 -9.04 8.12 -7.36
C VAL A 828 -10.20 7.54 -8.17
N ASN A 829 -10.76 8.32 -9.10
CA ASN A 829 -11.95 7.96 -9.87
C ASN A 829 -11.64 7.56 -11.32
N GLY A 830 -10.39 7.71 -11.78
CA GLY A 830 -9.98 7.51 -13.16
C GLY A 830 -10.15 8.76 -14.01
N SER A 831 -9.49 8.78 -15.17
CA SER A 831 -9.71 9.84 -16.16
C SER A 831 -11.14 9.75 -16.71
N PRO A 832 -11.85 10.88 -16.91
CA PRO A 832 -13.14 10.86 -17.58
C PRO A 832 -12.96 10.18 -18.94
N LYS A 833 -13.77 9.16 -19.22
CA LYS A 833 -13.81 8.53 -20.53
C LYS A 833 -14.20 9.61 -21.54
N LYS A 834 -13.38 9.79 -22.57
CA LYS A 834 -13.68 10.70 -23.69
C LYS A 834 -14.87 10.18 -24.47
#